data_AF-A0A2K6AK65-F1
#
_entry.id   AF-A0A2K6AK65-F1
#
_cell.length_a   1.000
_cell.length_b   1.000
_cell.length_c   1.000
_cell.angle_alpha   90.00
_cell.angle_beta   90.00
_cell.angle_gamma   90.00
#
_symmetry.space_group_name_H-M   'P 1'
#
loop_
_entity.id
_entity.type
_entity.pdbx_description
1 polymer ?
#
loop_
_entity_poly.entity_id
_entity_poly.type
_entity_poly.pdbx_seq_one_letter_code
_entity_poly.pdbx_strand_id
1 'polypeptide(L)'
;MSFPSWLSHLYRGLSRPIRRTTQPIWGSLHRSLVQSSQRRNPEFSSFAVRTNTCGELRSSHLGQEVTLCGWIQYRRQNTFLVLRDFHGLVQVVIPQDESAASVRKILCEAPVESVVQVSGTVISRPAGQENPKMPTGEIEIKVKTAELLNACKKLPFEIKDFMKKTEALRLQYRYLDLRSFQMQYNLRLRSQMVMKMREYLCNLHDPPDQHGETPSLLKGAKEFLVPSREPGKFYSLPQSPQQFKQLLMVGGLDRYFQVARCYRDEGSRPDRQPEFTQIDIEMSFVDQTGIQSLIEGLLQYSWPNDKDPVVVPFPTVTFTEALATYGTDKPDTRFGMKIIDISDVFRNTEIGFLQDALSKPHGTVKAICIPEGAKYLKRKDIESIRKFAADHFNQEILPVFLNANRNWNSPVASFIMESQRLELIRLMDTQEEDVVLLTAGEHNKACSLLGKLRLECADLLETRGMVLRDPTLFSFLWVVDFPLFLPKEENPRELESAHHPFTAPHPSDIHLLYTEPKKARSQHYDLVLNGNEIGGGSIRIHNAELQRYILATLLKEDVKMLSHLLQALDYGAPPHGGIALGLDRLICLVTGSPSIRDVIAFPKSFRGHDLMSNAPDSIPSEELKPYHIRVSWPTDSKAERAH
;
A
#
# COMPACT_ATOMS: atom_id res chain seq x y z
N MET A 1 46.74 -67.20 -16.81
CA MET A 1 48.21 -67.36 -16.85
C MET A 1 48.80 -66.54 -15.71
N SER A 2 49.58 -67.22 -14.85
CA SER A 2 50.72 -66.73 -14.03
C SER A 2 50.58 -65.52 -13.08
N PHE A 3 50.39 -65.84 -11.77
CA PHE A 3 51.15 -65.48 -10.53
C PHE A 3 52.26 -64.39 -10.54
N PRO A 4 52.81 -63.92 -9.37
CA PRO A 4 52.53 -64.19 -7.93
C PRO A 4 52.42 -62.90 -7.02
N SER A 5 51.75 -62.88 -5.87
CA SER A 5 52.06 -63.38 -4.49
C SER A 5 53.16 -62.60 -3.71
N TRP A 6 52.87 -62.25 -2.44
CA TRP A 6 53.71 -62.35 -1.20
C TRP A 6 52.95 -61.62 -0.05
N LEU A 7 52.31 -62.32 0.90
CA LEU A 7 52.77 -62.96 2.15
C LEU A 7 52.98 -62.01 3.37
N SER A 8 51.97 -62.02 4.25
CA SER A 8 51.97 -62.18 5.73
C SER A 8 52.95 -61.42 6.64
N HIS A 9 52.41 -60.72 7.66
CA HIS A 9 52.68 -60.83 9.12
C HIS A 9 52.05 -59.61 9.86
N LEU A 10 51.05 -59.76 10.74
CA LEU A 10 51.06 -60.06 12.20
C LEU A 10 50.82 -58.81 13.10
N TYR A 11 49.92 -58.99 14.09
CA TYR A 11 49.69 -58.25 15.35
C TYR A 11 48.83 -56.97 15.41
N ARG A 12 47.60 -57.19 15.91
CA ARG A 12 46.70 -56.41 16.80
C ARG A 12 46.91 -54.89 16.97
N GLY A 13 45.82 -54.14 16.70
CA GLY A 13 45.46 -52.96 17.52
C GLY A 13 44.61 -51.88 16.86
N LEU A 14 43.28 -52.00 16.98
CA LEU A 14 42.24 -50.94 16.98
C LEU A 14 41.86 -50.20 15.66
N SER A 15 40.54 -50.06 15.49
CA SER A 15 39.78 -48.92 14.89
C SER A 15 39.17 -49.06 13.48
N ARG A 16 37.89 -49.51 13.41
CA ARG A 16 36.85 -49.39 12.31
C ARG A 16 37.30 -49.87 10.90
N PRO A 17 36.47 -50.01 9.83
CA PRO A 17 35.01 -49.87 9.61
C PRO A 17 34.39 -51.06 8.80
N ILE A 18 33.17 -50.85 8.23
CA ILE A 18 32.58 -51.47 7.01
C ILE A 18 31.48 -52.56 7.18
N ARG A 19 30.25 -52.11 6.93
CA ARG A 19 29.19 -52.70 6.07
C ARG A 19 29.40 -54.16 5.60
N ARG A 20 28.44 -55.07 5.83
CA ARG A 20 27.24 -55.31 4.98
C ARG A 20 26.43 -56.54 5.44
N THR A 21 25.12 -56.42 5.21
CA THR A 21 24.08 -57.44 4.92
C THR A 21 23.69 -58.48 5.97
N THR A 22 22.45 -58.35 6.45
CA THR A 22 21.42 -59.41 6.55
C THR A 22 20.03 -58.74 6.59
N GLN A 23 19.08 -59.23 5.77
CA GLN A 23 17.62 -58.97 5.88
C GLN A 23 17.03 -59.86 6.99
N PRO A 24 15.71 -59.82 7.36
CA PRO A 24 14.64 -58.82 7.24
C PRO A 24 13.83 -58.65 8.56
N ILE A 25 13.14 -57.51 8.82
CA ILE A 25 11.87 -57.49 9.58
C ILE A 25 10.99 -56.35 9.03
N TRP A 26 9.88 -56.71 8.39
CA TRP A 26 8.73 -55.84 8.16
C TRP A 26 7.96 -55.72 9.47
N GLY A 27 7.83 -54.51 10.00
CA GLY A 27 7.09 -54.24 11.25
C GLY A 27 6.91 -52.74 11.48
N SER A 28 5.79 -52.21 10.97
CA SER A 28 5.08 -50.99 11.39
C SER A 28 5.88 -49.87 12.08
N LEU A 29 6.41 -48.92 11.31
CA LEU A 29 6.70 -47.56 11.79
C LEU A 29 6.31 -46.48 10.76
N HIS A 30 5.33 -46.77 9.90
CA HIS A 30 4.62 -45.77 9.11
C HIS A 30 3.35 -45.32 9.84
N ARG A 31 3.51 -44.56 10.93
CA ARG A 31 2.46 -43.72 11.55
C ARG A 31 3.05 -43.03 12.78
N SER A 32 3.52 -41.79 12.60
CA SER A 32 3.44 -40.68 13.58
C SER A 32 4.52 -39.61 13.31
N LEU A 33 4.57 -39.04 12.12
CA LEU A 33 5.23 -37.74 11.89
C LEU A 33 4.29 -36.77 11.16
N VAL A 34 2.98 -36.93 11.37
CA VAL A 34 2.06 -35.79 11.38
C VAL A 34 2.15 -35.24 12.80
N GLN A 35 3.23 -34.51 13.09
CA GLN A 35 3.23 -33.66 14.27
C GLN A 35 2.11 -32.65 14.06
N SER A 36 1.06 -32.80 14.87
CA SER A 36 0.01 -31.83 15.05
C SER A 36 0.61 -30.43 15.06
N SER A 37 0.24 -29.60 14.10
CA SER A 37 0.34 -28.15 14.17
C SER A 37 -0.61 -27.64 15.27
N GLN A 38 -0.34 -28.02 16.52
CA GLN A 38 -0.81 -27.24 17.65
C GLN A 38 -0.12 -25.89 17.50
N ARG A 39 -0.86 -24.90 16.99
CA ARG A 39 -0.50 -23.48 17.10
C ARG A 39 -0.15 -23.25 18.57
N ARG A 40 1.13 -23.24 18.93
CA ARG A 40 1.55 -22.76 20.25
C ARG A 40 1.03 -21.34 20.36
N ASN A 41 0.34 -21.03 21.45
CA ASN A 41 0.02 -19.64 21.74
C ASN A 41 1.33 -18.86 21.73
N PRO A 42 1.41 -17.73 21.02
CA PRO A 42 2.63 -16.91 21.01
C PRO A 42 3.00 -16.54 22.44
N GLU A 43 4.23 -16.84 22.86
CA GLU A 43 4.75 -16.45 24.16
C GLU A 43 5.06 -14.95 24.17
N PHE A 44 4.06 -14.13 24.47
CA PHE A 44 4.18 -12.67 24.39
C PHE A 44 5.10 -12.03 25.45
N SER A 45 5.32 -12.74 26.56
CA SER A 45 6.08 -12.22 27.73
C SER A 45 7.36 -13.00 28.04
N SER A 46 7.78 -13.92 27.16
CA SER A 46 9.07 -14.62 27.31
C SER A 46 10.24 -13.63 27.27
N PHE A 47 11.32 -13.95 28.00
CA PHE A 47 12.56 -13.15 28.11
C PHE A 47 12.44 -11.80 28.85
N ALA A 48 11.39 -11.61 29.66
CA ALA A 48 11.19 -10.39 30.45
C ALA A 48 10.91 -10.71 31.93
N VAL A 49 11.07 -9.70 32.79
CA VAL A 49 10.73 -9.77 34.24
C VAL A 49 9.21 -9.80 34.47
N ARG A 50 8.40 -9.49 33.45
CA ARG A 50 6.94 -9.63 33.50
C ARG A 50 6.51 -11.07 33.26
N THR A 51 5.46 -11.51 33.94
CA THR A 51 4.87 -12.84 33.74
C THR A 51 3.89 -12.84 32.56
N ASN A 52 3.13 -11.75 32.43
CA ASN A 52 2.04 -11.61 31.48
C ASN A 52 2.03 -10.21 30.85
N THR A 53 1.39 -10.09 29.69
CA THR A 53 1.04 -8.77 29.14
C THR A 53 -0.22 -8.24 29.81
N CYS A 54 -0.42 -6.92 29.81
CA CYS A 54 -1.60 -6.30 30.41
C CYS A 54 -2.87 -6.73 29.67
N GLY A 55 -2.82 -6.79 28.32
CA GLY A 55 -3.99 -7.05 27.48
C GLY A 55 -4.41 -8.52 27.33
N GLU A 56 -3.58 -9.49 27.74
CA GLU A 56 -3.88 -10.93 27.54
C GLU A 56 -4.71 -11.56 28.65
N LEU A 57 -4.78 -10.92 29.82
CA LEU A 57 -5.45 -11.49 30.99
C LEU A 57 -6.96 -11.66 30.76
N ARG A 58 -7.49 -12.79 31.20
CA ARG A 58 -8.90 -13.22 31.04
C ARG A 58 -9.38 -13.93 32.30
N SER A 59 -10.66 -14.26 32.39
CA SER A 59 -11.24 -15.09 33.45
C SER A 59 -10.53 -16.44 33.64
N SER A 60 -9.88 -16.98 32.61
CA SER A 60 -9.00 -18.17 32.72
C SER A 60 -7.78 -17.99 33.65
N HIS A 61 -7.44 -16.76 34.01
CA HIS A 61 -6.27 -16.42 34.84
C HIS A 61 -6.65 -16.09 36.30
N LEU A 62 -7.91 -16.28 36.70
CA LEU A 62 -8.37 -15.99 38.06
C LEU A 62 -7.54 -16.74 39.12
N GLY A 63 -7.16 -16.04 40.19
CA GLY A 63 -6.37 -16.56 41.29
C GLY A 63 -4.86 -16.65 41.04
N GLN A 64 -4.39 -16.36 39.83
CA GLN A 64 -2.95 -16.39 39.51
C GLN A 64 -2.25 -15.14 40.05
N GLU A 65 -1.01 -15.30 40.55
CA GLU A 65 -0.12 -14.19 40.89
C GLU A 65 0.66 -13.78 39.64
N VAL A 66 0.54 -12.50 39.28
CA VAL A 66 1.08 -11.94 38.04
C VAL A 66 1.90 -10.69 38.33
N THR A 67 2.95 -10.49 37.56
CA THR A 67 3.76 -9.26 37.56
C THR A 67 3.66 -8.61 36.20
N LEU A 68 3.12 -7.38 36.18
CA LEU A 68 2.85 -6.61 34.98
C LEU A 68 3.66 -5.30 35.02
N CYS A 69 4.21 -4.91 33.88
CA CYS A 69 4.90 -3.63 33.72
C CYS A 69 4.23 -2.83 32.59
N GLY A 70 3.95 -1.56 32.82
CA GLY A 70 3.25 -0.73 31.85
C GLY A 70 3.16 0.75 32.22
N TRP A 71 2.41 1.49 31.42
CA TRP A 71 2.13 2.90 31.61
C TRP A 71 0.81 3.11 32.34
N ILE A 72 0.77 4.07 33.27
CA ILE A 72 -0.49 4.51 33.87
C ILE A 72 -1.28 5.32 32.83
N GLN A 73 -2.33 4.75 32.25
CA GLN A 73 -3.14 5.48 31.26
C GLN A 73 -4.11 6.44 31.93
N TYR A 74 -4.76 5.99 32.99
CA TYR A 74 -5.77 6.77 33.71
C TYR A 74 -5.84 6.31 35.16
N ARG A 75 -6.16 7.24 36.06
CA ARG A 75 -6.38 6.97 37.48
C ARG A 75 -7.70 7.60 37.92
N ARG A 76 -8.52 6.82 38.62
CA ARG A 76 -9.76 7.31 39.22
C ARG A 76 -9.57 7.55 40.72
N GLN A 77 -9.26 8.78 41.08
CA GLN A 77 -9.01 9.19 42.47
C GLN A 77 -8.00 8.24 43.14
N ASN A 78 -8.35 7.67 44.29
CA ASN A 78 -7.53 6.71 45.03
C ASN A 78 -8.09 5.28 44.95
N THR A 79 -8.99 4.98 44.00
CA THR A 79 -9.71 3.69 43.94
C THR A 79 -9.02 2.67 43.03
N PHE A 80 -8.75 3.04 41.78
CA PHE A 80 -8.08 2.19 40.81
C PHE A 80 -7.31 3.00 39.78
N LEU A 81 -6.40 2.32 39.10
CA LEU A 81 -5.71 2.81 37.91
C LEU A 81 -5.86 1.81 36.77
N VAL A 82 -5.70 2.29 35.55
CA VAL A 82 -5.63 1.46 34.35
C VAL A 82 -4.20 1.42 33.87
N LEU A 83 -3.62 0.22 33.89
CA LEU A 83 -2.28 -0.04 33.38
C LEU A 83 -2.39 -0.40 31.89
N ARG A 84 -1.57 0.23 31.06
CA ARG A 84 -1.48 -0.02 29.63
C ARG A 84 -0.13 -0.60 29.29
N ASP A 85 -0.10 -1.59 28.42
CA ASP A 85 1.09 -1.96 27.67
C ASP A 85 0.81 -1.98 26.17
N PHE A 86 1.74 -2.52 25.39
CA PHE A 86 1.57 -2.69 23.95
C PHE A 86 0.33 -3.52 23.60
N HIS A 87 0.01 -4.57 24.37
CA HIS A 87 -1.03 -5.54 24.03
C HIS A 87 -2.43 -5.10 24.43
N GLY A 88 -2.54 -4.27 25.46
CA GLY A 88 -3.81 -3.70 25.85
C GLY A 88 -3.78 -3.05 27.22
N LEU A 89 -4.91 -3.14 27.90
CA LEU A 89 -5.19 -2.44 29.13
C LEU A 89 -5.61 -3.45 30.20
N VAL A 90 -5.35 -3.16 31.46
CA VAL A 90 -5.90 -3.90 32.60
C VAL A 90 -6.20 -2.96 33.76
N GLN A 91 -7.26 -3.26 34.50
CA GLN A 91 -7.61 -2.51 35.71
C GLN A 91 -6.81 -3.03 36.91
N VAL A 92 -6.25 -2.10 37.67
CA VAL A 92 -5.43 -2.37 38.85
C VAL A 92 -6.05 -1.63 40.04
N VAL A 93 -6.46 -2.37 41.06
CA VAL A 93 -7.12 -1.84 42.24
C VAL A 93 -6.08 -1.32 43.23
N ILE A 94 -6.22 -0.06 43.65
CA ILE A 94 -5.31 0.54 44.62
C ILE A 94 -5.71 0.02 46.02
N PRO A 95 -4.78 -0.60 46.77
CA PRO A 95 -5.10 -1.14 48.09
C PRO A 95 -5.37 -0.02 49.09
N GLN A 96 -6.39 -0.19 49.94
CA GLN A 96 -6.76 0.76 50.99
C GLN A 96 -6.25 0.37 52.37
N ASP A 97 -5.74 -0.85 52.53
CA ASP A 97 -5.26 -1.38 53.79
C ASP A 97 -4.01 -0.63 54.28
N GLU A 98 -3.91 -0.40 55.58
CA GLU A 98 -2.78 0.34 56.20
C GLU A 98 -1.42 -0.34 55.92
N SER A 99 -1.39 -1.67 55.85
CA SER A 99 -0.19 -2.43 55.50
C SER A 99 0.32 -2.17 54.08
N ALA A 100 -0.52 -1.62 53.21
CA ALA A 100 -0.20 -1.29 51.83
C ALA A 100 -0.11 0.23 51.58
N ALA A 101 -0.01 1.04 52.63
CA ALA A 101 0.07 2.50 52.53
C ALA A 101 1.24 2.98 51.65
N SER A 102 2.38 2.28 51.68
CA SER A 102 3.55 2.58 50.83
C SER A 102 3.25 2.37 49.34
N VAL A 103 2.58 1.26 48.99
CA VAL A 103 2.14 0.95 47.61
C VAL A 103 1.11 1.97 47.15
N ARG A 104 0.12 2.30 48.00
CA ARG A 104 -0.88 3.32 47.73
C ARG A 104 -0.24 4.67 47.42
N LYS A 105 0.76 5.07 48.20
CA LYS A 105 1.49 6.33 47.99
C LYS A 105 2.15 6.37 46.61
N ILE A 106 2.88 5.33 46.23
CA ILE A 106 3.56 5.25 44.92
C ILE A 106 2.55 5.37 43.76
N LEU A 107 1.45 4.62 43.81
CA LEU A 107 0.44 4.61 42.74
C LEU A 107 -0.40 5.90 42.67
N CYS A 108 -0.63 6.56 43.81
CA CYS A 108 -1.38 7.82 43.88
C CYS A 108 -0.51 9.07 43.59
N GLU A 109 0.80 9.01 43.79
CA GLU A 109 1.71 10.12 43.48
C GLU A 109 2.23 10.06 42.04
N ALA A 110 2.32 8.87 41.43
CA ALA A 110 2.78 8.70 40.07
C ALA A 110 1.93 9.52 39.07
N PRO A 111 2.56 10.40 38.25
CA PRO A 111 1.88 11.09 37.16
C PRO A 111 1.34 10.12 36.10
N VAL A 112 0.31 10.54 35.36
CA VAL A 112 -0.19 9.81 34.19
C VAL A 112 0.94 9.63 33.16
N GLU A 113 0.96 8.50 32.46
CA GLU A 113 2.02 8.04 31.56
C GLU A 113 3.38 7.73 32.21
N SER A 114 3.44 7.65 33.54
CA SER A 114 4.59 7.07 34.24
C SER A 114 4.64 5.55 34.07
N VAL A 115 5.84 4.99 34.06
CA VAL A 115 6.09 3.56 33.92
C VAL A 115 6.15 2.93 35.30
N VAL A 116 5.30 1.94 35.54
CA VAL A 116 5.21 1.23 36.83
C VAL A 116 5.26 -0.28 36.62
N GLN A 117 5.82 -0.97 37.61
CA GLN A 117 5.73 -2.41 37.78
C GLN A 117 4.76 -2.71 38.91
N VAL A 118 3.84 -3.64 38.69
CA VAL A 118 2.80 -4.03 39.63
C VAL A 118 2.79 -5.54 39.74
N SER A 119 2.93 -6.07 40.95
CA SER A 119 2.71 -7.50 41.22
C SER A 119 1.47 -7.68 42.10
N GLY A 120 0.64 -8.65 41.75
CA GLY A 120 -0.63 -8.87 42.44
C GLY A 120 -1.35 -10.12 41.97
N THR A 121 -2.57 -10.31 42.49
CA THR A 121 -3.41 -11.46 42.16
C THR A 121 -4.55 -11.06 41.24
N VAL A 122 -4.84 -11.86 40.24
CA VAL A 122 -5.99 -11.68 39.33
C VAL A 122 -7.27 -12.06 40.07
N ILE A 123 -8.22 -11.12 40.16
CA ILE A 123 -9.54 -11.33 40.77
C ILE A 123 -10.65 -10.96 39.78
N SER A 124 -11.84 -11.52 39.98
CA SER A 124 -13.03 -11.14 39.21
C SER A 124 -13.51 -9.77 39.69
N ARG A 125 -14.02 -8.96 38.77
CA ARG A 125 -14.67 -7.71 39.17
C ARG A 125 -15.92 -8.01 40.00
N PRO A 126 -16.33 -7.09 40.90
CA PRO A 126 -17.61 -7.20 41.57
C PRO A 126 -18.77 -7.29 40.59
N ALA A 127 -19.81 -8.04 40.95
CA ALA A 127 -21.00 -8.21 40.11
C ALA A 127 -21.57 -6.85 39.67
N GLY A 128 -21.78 -6.69 38.36
CA GLY A 128 -22.28 -5.45 37.75
C GLY A 128 -21.22 -4.39 37.42
N GLN A 129 -19.94 -4.62 37.72
CA GLN A 129 -18.82 -3.73 37.33
C GLN A 129 -17.96 -4.27 36.18
N GLU A 130 -18.44 -5.31 35.51
CA GLU A 130 -17.82 -5.83 34.29
C GLU A 130 -17.87 -4.78 33.19
N ASN A 131 -16.80 -4.70 32.38
CA ASN A 131 -16.72 -3.78 31.26
C ASN A 131 -16.68 -4.54 29.92
N PRO A 132 -17.83 -4.74 29.24
CA PRO A 132 -17.87 -5.47 27.97
C PRO A 132 -17.04 -4.85 26.85
N LYS A 133 -16.68 -3.56 26.96
CA LYS A 133 -15.88 -2.85 25.95
C LYS A 133 -14.38 -3.14 26.05
N MET A 134 -13.95 -3.81 27.12
CA MET A 134 -12.55 -4.07 27.42
C MET A 134 -12.32 -5.59 27.45
N PRO A 135 -11.33 -6.13 26.73
CA PRO A 135 -11.08 -7.58 26.73
C PRO A 135 -10.73 -8.15 28.12
N THR A 136 -10.15 -7.35 29.00
CA THR A 136 -9.87 -7.70 30.41
C THR A 136 -10.99 -7.19 31.35
N GLY A 137 -12.18 -6.93 30.82
CA GLY A 137 -13.25 -6.24 31.52
C GLY A 137 -13.96 -7.06 32.60
N GLU A 138 -13.77 -8.38 32.60
CA GLU A 138 -14.31 -9.31 33.60
C GLU A 138 -13.43 -9.39 34.86
N ILE A 139 -12.19 -8.91 34.77
CA ILE A 139 -11.16 -9.09 35.80
C ILE A 139 -10.53 -7.77 36.23
N GLU A 140 -9.84 -7.80 37.37
CA GLU A 140 -8.97 -6.73 37.85
C GLU A 140 -7.81 -7.32 38.68
N ILE A 141 -6.75 -6.54 38.86
CA ILE A 141 -5.58 -6.96 39.64
C ILE A 141 -5.64 -6.34 41.04
N LYS A 142 -5.64 -7.19 42.07
CA LYS A 142 -5.43 -6.77 43.45
C LYS A 142 -3.93 -6.66 43.71
N VAL A 143 -3.44 -5.43 43.88
CA VAL A 143 -2.01 -5.16 44.04
C VAL A 143 -1.48 -5.65 45.38
N LYS A 144 -0.32 -6.31 45.34
CA LYS A 144 0.48 -6.70 46.50
C LYS A 144 1.72 -5.82 46.64
N THR A 145 2.46 -5.60 45.54
CA THR A 145 3.62 -4.70 45.48
C THR A 145 3.58 -3.84 44.23
N ALA A 146 4.12 -2.62 44.32
CA ALA A 146 4.30 -1.75 43.16
C ALA A 146 5.62 -0.98 43.25
N GLU A 147 6.22 -0.75 42.09
CA GLU A 147 7.46 0.01 41.93
C GLU A 147 7.28 1.03 40.80
N LEU A 148 7.72 2.27 41.03
CA LEU A 148 7.77 3.31 40.01
C LEU A 148 9.10 3.19 39.26
N LEU A 149 9.06 2.65 38.05
CA LEU A 149 10.25 2.46 37.23
C LEU A 149 10.72 3.78 36.61
N ASN A 150 9.79 4.63 36.16
CA ASN A 150 10.13 5.93 35.61
C ASN A 150 8.97 6.93 35.69
N ALA A 151 9.21 8.12 36.22
CA ALA A 151 8.21 9.17 36.35
C ALA A 151 8.10 10.02 35.07
N CYS A 152 6.87 10.32 34.64
CA CYS A 152 6.62 11.16 33.47
C CYS A 152 6.50 12.65 33.83
N LYS A 153 7.03 13.52 32.96
CA LYS A 153 6.77 14.96 33.00
C LYS A 153 5.38 15.27 32.43
N LYS A 154 4.91 16.52 32.58
CA LYS A 154 3.66 16.96 31.95
C LYS A 154 3.74 16.74 30.44
N LEU A 155 2.78 15.99 29.90
CA LEU A 155 2.74 15.61 28.50
C LEU A 155 2.36 16.81 27.61
N PRO A 156 2.89 16.87 26.38
CA PRO A 156 2.49 17.87 25.38
C PRO A 156 1.05 17.66 24.89
N PHE A 157 0.53 16.42 24.96
CA PHE A 157 -0.86 16.08 24.66
C PHE A 157 -1.31 14.82 25.42
N GLU A 158 -2.61 14.64 25.57
CA GLU A 158 -3.19 13.43 26.16
C GLU A 158 -3.19 12.23 25.19
N ILE A 159 -2.85 11.04 25.70
CA ILE A 159 -2.88 9.78 24.93
C ILE A 159 -4.28 9.15 25.03
N LYS A 160 -5.28 9.86 24.50
CA LYS A 160 -6.67 9.39 24.35
C LYS A 160 -7.10 9.51 22.89
N ASP A 161 -7.94 8.57 22.46
CA ASP A 161 -8.32 8.43 21.04
C ASP A 161 -9.22 9.57 20.52
N PHE A 162 -10.04 10.18 21.39
CA PHE A 162 -11.02 11.21 20.99
C PHE A 162 -10.50 12.66 20.98
N MET A 163 -9.22 12.88 21.30
CA MET A 163 -8.65 14.23 21.31
C MET A 163 -8.12 14.60 19.94
N LYS A 164 -8.67 15.67 19.34
CA LYS A 164 -8.16 16.23 18.08
C LYS A 164 -6.79 16.85 18.31
N LYS A 165 -5.74 16.19 17.80
CA LYS A 165 -4.35 16.67 17.82
C LYS A 165 -3.99 17.20 16.45
N THR A 166 -3.21 18.27 16.39
CA THR A 166 -2.61 18.70 15.12
C THR A 166 -1.59 17.67 14.64
N GLU A 167 -1.53 17.44 13.33
CA GLU A 167 -0.57 16.50 12.74
C GLU A 167 0.87 16.87 13.11
N ALA A 168 1.21 18.17 13.06
CA ALA A 168 2.54 18.66 13.43
C ALA A 168 2.95 18.25 14.85
N LEU A 169 2.05 18.37 15.84
CA LEU A 169 2.35 18.00 17.23
C LEU A 169 2.48 16.47 17.39
N ARG A 170 1.66 15.70 16.67
CA ARG A 170 1.75 14.23 16.64
C ARG A 170 3.10 13.77 16.08
N LEU A 171 3.57 14.39 15.00
CA LEU A 171 4.85 14.07 14.37
C LEU A 171 6.04 14.52 15.23
N GLN A 172 5.98 15.70 15.84
CA GLN A 172 7.04 16.20 16.72
C GLN A 172 7.27 15.29 17.94
N TYR A 173 6.20 14.77 18.52
CA TYR A 173 6.25 13.84 19.66
C TYR A 173 5.80 12.43 19.24
N ARG A 174 6.29 11.95 18.09
CA ARG A 174 5.84 10.68 17.49
C ARG A 174 6.01 9.50 18.44
N TYR A 175 7.08 9.46 19.24
CA TYR A 175 7.29 8.42 20.27
C TYR A 175 6.20 8.36 21.35
N LEU A 176 5.47 9.46 21.62
CA LEU A 176 4.27 9.46 22.46
C LEU A 176 3.03 9.07 21.65
N ASP A 177 2.89 9.57 20.42
CA ASP A 177 1.76 9.26 19.54
C ASP A 177 1.67 7.77 19.21
N LEU A 178 2.83 7.11 19.06
CA LEU A 178 2.94 5.67 18.87
C LEU A 178 2.34 4.86 20.01
N ARG A 179 2.13 5.42 21.21
CA ARG A 179 1.45 4.73 22.33
C ARG A 179 -0.07 4.67 22.18
N SER A 180 -0.65 5.43 21.25
CA SER A 180 -2.10 5.39 20.99
C SER A 180 -2.53 4.04 20.42
N PHE A 181 -3.76 3.62 20.72
CA PHE A 181 -4.27 2.33 20.25
C PHE A 181 -4.27 2.24 18.72
N GLN A 182 -4.63 3.32 18.03
CA GLN A 182 -4.64 3.38 16.57
C GLN A 182 -3.25 3.11 15.96
N MET A 183 -2.19 3.75 16.46
CA MET A 183 -0.83 3.54 15.94
C MET A 183 -0.31 2.15 16.26
N GLN A 184 -0.63 1.64 17.45
CA GLN A 184 -0.27 0.29 17.86
C GLN A 184 -0.93 -0.78 16.97
N TYR A 185 -2.23 -0.61 16.71
CA TYR A 185 -2.97 -1.48 15.80
C TYR A 185 -2.37 -1.44 14.39
N ASN A 186 -2.16 -0.25 13.82
CA ASN A 186 -1.64 -0.08 12.47
C ASN A 186 -0.25 -0.74 12.29
N LEU A 187 0.69 -0.50 13.20
CA LEU A 187 2.04 -1.06 13.11
C LEU A 187 2.07 -2.57 13.37
N ARG A 188 1.19 -3.07 14.24
CA ARG A 188 1.05 -4.50 14.48
C ARG A 188 0.48 -5.21 13.26
N LEU A 189 -0.59 -4.67 12.67
CA LEU A 189 -1.19 -5.21 11.47
C LEU A 189 -0.17 -5.22 10.33
N ARG A 190 0.57 -4.13 10.14
CA ARG A 190 1.71 -4.08 9.21
C ARG A 190 2.68 -5.22 9.43
N SER A 191 3.18 -5.38 10.66
CA SER A 191 4.18 -6.41 10.97
C SER A 191 3.64 -7.83 10.74
N GLN A 192 2.40 -8.09 11.13
CA GLN A 192 1.76 -9.40 10.97
C GLN A 192 1.53 -9.74 9.50
N MET A 193 0.99 -8.79 8.73
CA MET A 193 0.70 -8.97 7.32
C MET A 193 2.00 -9.19 6.51
N VAL A 194 3.04 -8.40 6.76
CA VAL A 194 4.36 -8.59 6.12
C VAL A 194 4.98 -9.95 6.47
N MET A 195 4.85 -10.40 7.73
CA MET A 195 5.34 -11.72 8.11
C MET A 195 4.60 -12.83 7.37
N LYS A 196 3.26 -12.79 7.31
CA LYS A 196 2.45 -13.75 6.54
C LYS A 196 2.80 -13.73 5.05
N MET A 197 3.06 -12.56 4.47
CA MET A 197 3.51 -12.44 3.08
C MET A 197 4.87 -13.13 2.87
N ARG A 198 5.81 -12.92 3.79
CA ARG A 198 7.10 -13.64 3.78
C ARG A 198 6.91 -15.15 3.93
N GLU A 199 6.05 -15.61 4.83
CA GLU A 199 5.73 -17.03 4.99
C GLU A 199 5.16 -17.63 3.70
N TYR A 200 4.26 -16.93 3.01
CA TYR A 200 3.67 -17.40 1.76
C TYR A 200 4.73 -17.55 0.66
N LEU A 201 5.56 -16.52 0.47
CA LEU A 201 6.60 -16.50 -0.56
C LEU A 201 7.74 -17.48 -0.24
N CYS A 202 8.12 -17.64 1.04
CA CYS A 202 9.23 -18.51 1.43
C CYS A 202 8.86 -19.97 1.69
N ASN A 203 7.66 -20.28 2.19
CA ASN A 203 7.35 -21.61 2.74
C ASN A 203 6.29 -22.39 1.95
N LEU A 204 5.34 -21.71 1.32
CA LEU A 204 4.21 -22.36 0.65
C LEU A 204 4.47 -22.62 -0.83
N HIS A 205 5.28 -21.78 -1.46
CA HIS A 205 5.54 -21.85 -2.89
C HIS A 205 7.02 -22.07 -3.27
N ASP A 206 7.98 -22.07 -2.33
CA ASP A 206 9.41 -22.27 -2.63
C ASP A 206 10.24 -22.98 -1.52
N PRO A 207 11.33 -23.68 -1.88
CA PRO A 207 12.46 -24.03 -1.01
C PRO A 207 13.37 -22.80 -0.68
N PRO A 208 14.31 -22.89 0.29
CA PRO A 208 14.88 -21.76 1.06
C PRO A 208 15.83 -20.78 0.35
N ASP A 209 15.93 -20.78 -0.98
CA ASP A 209 16.73 -19.78 -1.69
C ASP A 209 15.86 -18.53 -1.95
N GLN A 210 16.43 -17.31 -1.91
CA GLN A 210 15.94 -16.09 -2.59
C GLN A 210 15.42 -14.87 -1.77
N HIS A 211 15.62 -14.78 -0.44
CA HIS A 211 15.67 -13.40 0.12
C HIS A 211 17.02 -12.78 -0.24
N GLY A 212 17.07 -12.14 -1.41
CA GLY A 212 18.25 -11.40 -1.87
C GLY A 212 18.18 -9.96 -1.41
N GLU A 213 19.12 -9.52 -0.57
CA GLU A 213 19.29 -8.09 -0.32
C GLU A 213 20.04 -7.44 -1.48
N THR A 214 19.42 -6.47 -2.14
CA THR A 214 20.08 -5.66 -3.17
C THR A 214 20.72 -4.41 -2.57
N PRO A 215 21.87 -3.94 -3.08
CA PRO A 215 22.53 -2.75 -2.57
C PRO A 215 21.69 -1.47 -2.68
N SER A 216 21.77 -0.59 -1.67
CA SER A 216 21.10 0.72 -1.64
C SER A 216 21.91 1.88 -2.25
N LEU A 217 23.18 1.67 -2.61
CA LEU A 217 24.05 2.72 -3.17
C LEU A 217 24.39 2.39 -4.63
N LEU A 218 23.81 3.14 -5.58
CA LEU A 218 23.84 2.81 -7.01
C LEU A 218 24.29 3.94 -7.91
N LYS A 219 24.55 3.61 -9.17
CA LYS A 219 24.75 4.58 -10.24
C LYS A 219 23.38 4.95 -10.83
N GLY A 220 23.07 6.24 -10.90
CA GLY A 220 21.78 6.74 -11.38
C GLY A 220 21.78 8.25 -11.45
N ALA A 221 20.84 8.82 -12.22
CA ALA A 221 20.66 10.25 -12.38
C ALA A 221 19.19 10.61 -12.11
N LYS A 222 18.97 11.76 -11.43
CA LYS A 222 17.69 12.31 -10.93
C LYS A 222 17.10 11.70 -9.65
N GLU A 223 17.95 11.24 -8.72
CA GLU A 223 17.50 10.70 -7.42
C GLU A 223 18.31 11.30 -6.26
N PHE A 224 17.96 10.94 -5.01
CA PHE A 224 18.75 11.28 -3.83
C PHE A 224 20.21 10.86 -4.00
N LEU A 225 21.11 11.84 -4.00
CA LEU A 225 22.54 11.64 -4.18
C LEU A 225 23.23 11.45 -2.83
N VAL A 226 24.17 10.50 -2.78
CA VAL A 226 25.04 10.26 -1.64
C VAL A 226 26.48 10.50 -2.09
N PRO A 227 27.17 11.53 -1.56
CA PRO A 227 28.53 11.84 -1.98
C PRO A 227 29.51 10.72 -1.62
N SER A 228 30.38 10.36 -2.55
CA SER A 228 31.51 9.47 -2.27
C SER A 228 32.68 10.27 -1.71
N ARG A 229 33.58 9.60 -0.99
CA ARG A 229 34.90 10.16 -0.67
C ARG A 229 35.78 10.31 -1.91
N GLU A 230 35.46 9.60 -2.99
CA GLU A 230 36.15 9.78 -4.26
C GLU A 230 35.70 11.11 -4.92
N PRO A 231 36.62 12.04 -5.21
CA PRO A 231 36.27 13.35 -5.76
C PRO A 231 35.44 13.24 -7.05
N GLY A 232 34.32 13.98 -7.09
CA GLY A 232 33.47 14.08 -8.28
C GLY A 232 32.59 12.87 -8.58
N LYS A 233 32.57 11.84 -7.71
CA LYS A 233 31.69 10.68 -7.84
C LYS A 233 30.62 10.64 -6.75
N PHE A 234 29.43 10.22 -7.15
CA PHE A 234 28.25 10.15 -6.28
C PHE A 234 27.58 8.79 -6.45
N TYR A 235 27.02 8.28 -5.37
CA TYR A 235 26.01 7.24 -5.43
C TYR A 235 24.63 7.91 -5.51
N SER A 236 23.64 7.12 -5.89
CA SER A 236 22.22 7.46 -5.93
C SER A 236 21.46 6.37 -5.19
N LEU A 237 20.46 6.76 -4.41
CA LEU A 237 19.56 5.80 -3.75
C LEU A 237 18.58 5.21 -4.78
N PRO A 238 18.25 3.91 -4.70
CA PRO A 238 17.38 3.26 -5.66
C PRO A 238 15.93 3.71 -5.54
N GLN A 239 15.34 4.04 -6.69
CA GLN A 239 13.88 4.20 -6.83
C GLN A 239 13.12 2.88 -6.62
N SER A 240 13.76 1.77 -7.02
CA SER A 240 13.31 0.39 -6.85
C SER A 240 14.49 -0.55 -7.15
N PRO A 241 14.48 -1.82 -6.71
CA PRO A 241 15.53 -2.79 -7.04
C PRO A 241 15.44 -3.33 -8.48
N GLN A 242 14.82 -2.59 -9.40
CA GLN A 242 14.46 -3.02 -10.76
C GLN A 242 15.65 -3.52 -11.60
N GLN A 243 16.82 -2.90 -11.51
CA GLN A 243 17.98 -3.35 -12.28
C GLN A 243 18.51 -4.69 -11.75
N PHE A 244 18.58 -4.84 -10.42
CA PHE A 244 19.13 -6.05 -9.83
C PHE A 244 18.22 -7.24 -9.96
N LYS A 245 16.91 -7.08 -9.80
CA LYS A 245 16.01 -8.22 -9.93
C LYS A 245 16.10 -8.88 -11.31
N GLN A 246 16.27 -8.09 -12.38
CA GLN A 246 16.56 -8.65 -13.71
C GLN A 246 17.89 -9.40 -13.73
N LEU A 247 18.97 -8.81 -13.18
CA LEU A 247 20.28 -9.47 -13.09
C LEU A 247 20.24 -10.75 -12.26
N LEU A 248 19.41 -10.82 -11.21
CA LEU A 248 19.21 -12.02 -10.41
C LEU A 248 18.54 -13.12 -11.23
N MET A 249 17.57 -12.79 -12.09
CA MET A 249 16.98 -13.75 -13.03
C MET A 249 18.03 -14.25 -14.02
N VAL A 250 18.89 -13.37 -14.55
CA VAL A 250 20.04 -13.78 -15.39
C VAL A 250 21.02 -14.66 -14.62
N GLY A 251 21.21 -14.40 -13.33
CA GLY A 251 22.05 -15.18 -12.42
C GLY A 251 21.50 -16.57 -12.08
N GLY A 252 20.32 -16.94 -12.58
CA GLY A 252 19.71 -18.25 -12.36
C GLY A 252 18.88 -18.36 -11.08
N LEU A 253 18.58 -17.25 -10.39
CA LEU A 253 17.57 -17.25 -9.35
C LEU A 253 16.20 -17.28 -10.01
N ASP A 254 15.51 -18.43 -9.94
CA ASP A 254 14.25 -18.64 -10.64
C ASP A 254 13.14 -17.69 -10.14
N ARG A 255 13.12 -17.40 -8.85
CA ARG A 255 12.20 -16.43 -8.25
C ARG A 255 12.97 -15.51 -7.32
N TYR A 256 12.38 -14.40 -6.95
CA TYR A 256 13.02 -13.41 -6.11
C TYR A 256 11.94 -12.59 -5.43
N PHE A 257 12.14 -12.30 -4.14
CA PHE A 257 11.38 -11.25 -3.50
C PHE A 257 12.19 -10.48 -2.46
N GLN A 258 11.84 -9.21 -2.29
CA GLN A 258 12.45 -8.35 -1.28
C GLN A 258 11.43 -7.35 -0.73
N VAL A 259 11.42 -7.20 0.60
CA VAL A 259 10.77 -6.05 1.24
C VAL A 259 11.77 -4.90 1.24
N ALA A 260 11.86 -4.18 0.13
CA ALA A 260 12.87 -3.17 -0.14
C ALA A 260 12.46 -1.76 0.33
N ARG A 261 13.45 -0.95 0.70
CA ARG A 261 13.27 0.51 0.87
C ARG A 261 13.55 1.20 -0.45
N CYS A 262 12.64 2.06 -0.85
CA CYS A 262 12.68 2.80 -2.11
C CYS A 262 12.67 4.29 -1.82
N TYR A 263 13.40 5.05 -2.64
CA TYR A 263 13.63 6.47 -2.43
C TYR A 263 13.23 7.25 -3.68
N ARG A 264 12.46 8.32 -3.54
CA ARG A 264 12.05 9.21 -4.63
C ARG A 264 12.14 10.66 -4.19
N ASP A 265 12.96 11.46 -4.86
CA ASP A 265 13.03 12.91 -4.61
C ASP A 265 11.91 13.65 -5.37
N GLU A 266 10.66 13.28 -5.05
CA GLU A 266 9.45 13.94 -5.56
C GLU A 266 8.75 14.71 -4.43
N GLY A 267 7.94 15.71 -4.78
CA GLY A 267 7.12 16.42 -3.81
C GLY A 267 6.22 15.46 -3.00
N SER A 268 6.17 15.61 -1.67
CA SER A 268 5.34 14.76 -0.82
C SER A 268 3.85 15.07 -1.02
N ARG A 269 3.04 14.01 -1.08
CA ARG A 269 1.57 14.04 -1.09
C ARG A 269 1.06 13.24 0.11
N PRO A 270 -0.23 13.30 0.49
CA PRO A 270 -0.76 12.50 1.60
C PRO A 270 -0.52 10.99 1.47
N ASP A 271 -0.37 10.51 0.24
CA ASP A 271 -0.12 9.12 -0.16
C ASP A 271 1.32 8.87 -0.66
N ARG A 272 2.24 9.85 -0.54
CA ARG A 272 3.64 9.75 -1.00
C ARG A 272 4.64 10.27 0.03
N GLN A 273 5.65 9.45 0.29
CA GLN A 273 6.80 9.77 1.13
C GLN A 273 8.09 9.67 0.31
N PRO A 274 9.13 10.48 0.62
CA PRO A 274 10.42 10.38 -0.06
C PRO A 274 11.08 9.01 0.13
N GLU A 275 10.82 8.36 1.28
CA GLU A 275 11.20 6.99 1.57
C GLU A 275 9.94 6.14 1.79
N PHE A 276 9.84 5.01 1.09
CA PHE A 276 8.69 4.11 1.21
C PHE A 276 9.14 2.65 1.07
N THR A 277 8.23 1.73 1.39
CA THR A 277 8.52 0.29 1.37
C THR A 277 7.75 -0.39 0.25
N GLN A 278 8.45 -1.22 -0.54
CA GLN A 278 7.83 -2.09 -1.54
C GLN A 278 8.07 -3.55 -1.22
N ILE A 279 7.12 -4.40 -1.60
CA ILE A 279 7.36 -5.84 -1.76
C ILE A 279 7.61 -6.03 -3.25
N ASP A 280 8.88 -6.15 -3.59
CA ASP A 280 9.31 -6.35 -4.97
C ASP A 280 9.47 -7.85 -5.22
N ILE A 281 8.86 -8.34 -6.30
CA ILE A 281 8.82 -9.75 -6.69
C ILE A 281 9.24 -9.85 -8.16
N GLU A 282 10.08 -10.82 -8.50
CA GLU A 282 10.44 -11.15 -9.88
C GLU A 282 10.53 -12.67 -10.03
N MET A 283 10.13 -13.20 -11.18
CA MET A 283 10.14 -14.64 -11.48
C MET A 283 10.59 -14.87 -12.92
N SER A 284 11.30 -15.98 -13.12
CA SER A 284 11.71 -16.52 -14.42
C SER A 284 10.66 -17.49 -14.95
N PHE A 285 10.63 -17.63 -16.28
CA PHE A 285 9.76 -18.55 -17.02
C PHE A 285 8.26 -18.41 -16.71
N VAL A 286 7.83 -17.18 -16.40
CA VAL A 286 6.45 -16.87 -16.02
C VAL A 286 5.77 -16.01 -17.08
N ASP A 287 4.45 -16.17 -17.21
CA ASP A 287 3.60 -15.28 -17.97
C ASP A 287 2.86 -14.29 -17.05
N GLN A 288 2.11 -13.37 -17.66
CA GLN A 288 1.36 -12.36 -16.92
C GLN A 288 0.34 -12.99 -15.96
N THR A 289 -0.35 -14.04 -16.38
CA THR A 289 -1.37 -14.74 -15.58
C THR A 289 -0.78 -15.43 -14.35
N GLY A 290 0.41 -16.03 -14.47
CA GLY A 290 1.11 -16.68 -13.37
C GLY A 290 1.45 -15.70 -12.24
N ILE A 291 1.92 -14.50 -12.59
CA ILE A 291 2.21 -13.45 -11.61
C ILE A 291 0.91 -12.94 -10.96
N GLN A 292 -0.16 -12.73 -11.74
CA GLN A 292 -1.44 -12.29 -11.21
C GLN A 292 -2.00 -13.28 -10.18
N SER A 293 -2.00 -14.58 -10.49
CA SER A 293 -2.46 -15.63 -9.56
C SER A 293 -1.57 -15.74 -8.31
N LEU A 294 -0.25 -15.54 -8.43
CA LEU A 294 0.64 -15.53 -7.27
C LEU A 294 0.26 -14.41 -6.29
N ILE A 295 -0.03 -13.22 -6.81
CA ILE A 295 -0.39 -12.05 -5.99
C ILE A 295 -1.79 -12.18 -5.40
N GLU A 296 -2.74 -12.75 -6.13
CA GLU A 296 -4.06 -13.10 -5.61
C GLU A 296 -3.95 -14.04 -4.40
N GLY A 297 -3.19 -15.12 -4.52
CA GLY A 297 -2.95 -16.05 -3.42
C GLY A 297 -2.16 -15.42 -2.26
N LEU A 298 -1.17 -14.57 -2.56
CA LEU A 298 -0.41 -13.83 -1.54
C LEU A 298 -1.32 -12.93 -0.70
N LEU A 299 -2.19 -12.16 -1.35
CA LEU A 299 -3.11 -11.26 -0.65
C LEU A 299 -4.19 -12.03 0.11
N GLN A 300 -4.72 -13.11 -0.46
CA GLN A 300 -5.67 -13.99 0.23
C GLN A 300 -5.07 -14.60 1.50
N TYR A 301 -3.84 -15.12 1.44
CA TYR A 301 -3.17 -15.74 2.58
C TYR A 301 -2.78 -14.73 3.67
N SER A 302 -2.27 -13.57 3.25
CA SER A 302 -1.78 -12.55 4.17
C SER A 302 -2.88 -11.66 4.75
N TRP A 303 -4.11 -11.77 4.26
CA TRP A 303 -5.21 -10.91 4.67
C TRP A 303 -5.46 -10.95 6.19
N PRO A 304 -5.76 -9.81 6.83
CA PRO A 304 -6.10 -9.79 8.24
C PRO A 304 -7.43 -10.51 8.52
N ASN A 305 -7.47 -11.31 9.59
CA ASN A 305 -8.66 -12.12 9.93
C ASN A 305 -9.81 -11.28 10.51
N ASP A 306 -9.52 -10.04 10.92
CA ASP A 306 -10.49 -9.07 11.45
C ASP A 306 -11.21 -8.28 10.34
N LYS A 307 -10.84 -8.53 9.08
CA LYS A 307 -11.44 -7.92 7.89
C LYS A 307 -12.20 -8.95 7.08
N ASP A 308 -13.12 -8.48 6.24
CA ASP A 308 -13.86 -9.35 5.34
C ASP A 308 -12.91 -10.12 4.41
N PRO A 309 -13.23 -11.39 4.10
CA PRO A 309 -12.36 -12.24 3.32
C PRO A 309 -12.26 -11.73 1.88
N VAL A 310 -11.07 -11.88 1.32
CA VAL A 310 -10.78 -11.54 -0.07
C VAL A 310 -11.28 -12.65 -1.00
N VAL A 311 -12.03 -12.28 -2.03
CA VAL A 311 -12.51 -13.18 -3.07
C VAL A 311 -11.52 -13.18 -4.23
N VAL A 312 -11.03 -14.36 -4.59
CA VAL A 312 -10.14 -14.60 -5.75
C VAL A 312 -10.85 -15.55 -6.73
N PRO A 313 -10.58 -15.46 -8.06
CA PRO A 313 -9.66 -14.53 -8.73
C PRO A 313 -10.22 -13.09 -8.81
N PHE A 314 -9.34 -12.10 -9.00
CA PHE A 314 -9.77 -10.71 -9.11
C PHE A 314 -10.32 -10.39 -10.50
N PRO A 315 -11.34 -9.51 -10.60
CA PRO A 315 -11.81 -9.05 -11.89
C PRO A 315 -10.68 -8.34 -12.65
N THR A 316 -10.66 -8.51 -13.97
CA THR A 316 -9.67 -7.91 -14.87
C THR A 316 -10.38 -7.01 -15.88
N VAL A 317 -9.83 -5.83 -16.13
CA VAL A 317 -10.27 -4.91 -17.19
C VAL A 317 -9.08 -4.47 -18.01
N THR A 318 -9.28 -4.17 -19.29
CA THR A 318 -8.23 -3.53 -20.09
C THR A 318 -8.13 -2.04 -19.74
N PHE A 319 -6.96 -1.44 -19.96
CA PHE A 319 -6.73 -0.01 -19.78
C PHE A 319 -7.71 0.84 -20.60
N THR A 320 -8.00 0.41 -21.83
CA THR A 320 -8.98 1.08 -22.70
C THR A 320 -10.39 1.02 -22.11
N GLU A 321 -10.82 -0.14 -21.59
CA GLU A 321 -12.13 -0.26 -20.93
C GLU A 321 -12.19 0.55 -19.62
N ALA A 322 -11.10 0.56 -18.84
CA ALA A 322 -11.02 1.32 -17.59
C ALA A 322 -11.17 2.83 -17.85
N LEU A 323 -10.45 3.37 -18.83
CA LEU A 323 -10.59 4.76 -19.26
C LEU A 323 -11.97 5.05 -19.84
N ALA A 324 -12.51 4.19 -20.70
CA ALA A 324 -13.80 4.42 -21.34
C ALA A 324 -14.97 4.37 -20.35
N THR A 325 -14.91 3.48 -19.35
CA THR A 325 -16.01 3.20 -18.40
C THR A 325 -15.89 3.99 -17.11
N TYR A 326 -14.69 4.34 -16.67
CA TYR A 326 -14.46 5.01 -15.38
C TYR A 326 -13.65 6.30 -15.49
N GLY A 327 -13.01 6.58 -16.62
CA GLY A 327 -12.25 7.81 -16.84
C GLY A 327 -10.87 7.83 -16.19
N THR A 328 -10.44 6.70 -15.63
CA THR A 328 -9.14 6.52 -14.96
C THR A 328 -8.69 5.07 -15.07
N ASP A 329 -7.37 4.89 -15.07
CA ASP A 329 -6.63 3.64 -14.93
C ASP A 329 -6.67 3.02 -13.52
N LYS A 330 -7.19 3.73 -12.52
CA LYS A 330 -7.35 3.24 -11.13
C LYS A 330 -8.77 3.44 -10.61
N PRO A 331 -9.76 2.75 -11.18
CA PRO A 331 -11.16 2.98 -10.82
C PRO A 331 -11.50 2.43 -9.44
N ASP A 332 -12.33 3.16 -8.70
CA ASP A 332 -13.00 2.62 -7.52
C ASP A 332 -14.27 1.89 -7.95
N THR A 333 -14.24 0.55 -7.93
CA THR A 333 -15.31 -0.32 -8.41
C THR A 333 -16.35 -0.67 -7.34
N ARG A 334 -16.24 -0.13 -6.12
CA ARG A 334 -17.21 -0.38 -5.03
C ARG A 334 -18.59 0.22 -5.31
N PHE A 335 -18.65 1.24 -6.15
CA PHE A 335 -19.90 1.92 -6.52
C PHE A 335 -20.04 2.00 -8.04
N GLY A 336 -21.27 2.21 -8.50
CA GLY A 336 -21.61 2.29 -9.92
C GLY A 336 -21.16 3.59 -10.59
N MET A 337 -22.12 4.31 -11.19
CA MET A 337 -21.88 5.56 -11.94
C MET A 337 -20.88 5.37 -13.10
N LYS A 338 -21.10 4.34 -13.92
CA LYS A 338 -20.28 4.07 -15.10
C LYS A 338 -20.46 5.19 -16.13
N ILE A 339 -19.38 5.51 -16.83
CA ILE A 339 -19.39 6.37 -18.02
C ILE A 339 -19.93 5.55 -19.18
N ILE A 340 -20.97 6.09 -19.82
CA ILE A 340 -21.64 5.45 -20.95
C ILE A 340 -21.54 6.40 -22.15
N ASP A 341 -21.22 5.82 -23.31
CA ASP A 341 -21.24 6.54 -24.58
C ASP A 341 -22.66 6.63 -25.11
N ILE A 342 -23.11 7.85 -25.36
CA ILE A 342 -24.46 8.17 -25.83
C ILE A 342 -24.40 8.93 -27.16
N SER A 343 -23.24 8.95 -27.82
CA SER A 343 -23.00 9.68 -29.07
C SER A 343 -24.00 9.32 -30.17
N ASP A 344 -24.35 8.04 -30.30
CA ASP A 344 -25.26 7.57 -31.35
C ASP A 344 -26.69 8.11 -31.20
N VAL A 345 -27.15 8.37 -29.97
CA VAL A 345 -28.48 8.94 -29.71
C VAL A 345 -28.55 10.40 -30.15
N PHE A 346 -27.43 11.13 -30.04
CA PHE A 346 -27.35 12.57 -30.27
C PHE A 346 -26.87 12.97 -31.67
N ARG A 347 -26.59 12.00 -32.57
CA ARG A 347 -26.14 12.27 -33.94
C ARG A 347 -27.13 13.12 -34.75
N ASN A 348 -28.43 13.00 -34.48
CA ASN A 348 -29.50 13.70 -35.19
C ASN A 348 -30.12 14.87 -34.40
N THR A 349 -29.45 15.38 -33.35
CA THR A 349 -30.01 16.46 -32.50
C THR A 349 -29.59 17.85 -32.99
N GLU A 350 -30.47 18.85 -32.90
CA GLU A 350 -30.18 20.23 -33.32
C GLU A 350 -29.43 21.07 -32.26
N ILE A 351 -28.91 20.45 -31.19
CA ILE A 351 -28.18 21.15 -30.13
C ILE A 351 -26.74 21.44 -30.60
N GLY A 352 -26.44 22.72 -30.84
CA GLY A 352 -25.15 23.17 -31.37
C GLY A 352 -23.93 22.64 -30.62
N PHE A 353 -23.94 22.67 -29.27
CA PHE A 353 -22.83 22.14 -28.45
C PHE A 353 -22.52 20.65 -28.70
N LEU A 354 -23.55 19.83 -28.92
CA LEU A 354 -23.37 18.39 -29.18
C LEU A 354 -22.93 18.14 -30.62
N GLN A 355 -23.50 18.89 -31.57
CA GLN A 355 -23.12 18.79 -32.98
C GLN A 355 -21.67 19.22 -33.22
N ASP A 356 -21.22 20.30 -32.57
CA ASP A 356 -19.84 20.78 -32.67
C ASP A 356 -18.83 19.76 -32.13
N ALA A 357 -19.22 19.00 -31.10
CA ALA A 357 -18.40 17.91 -30.57
C ALA A 357 -18.39 16.71 -31.53
N LEU A 358 -19.54 16.25 -32.00
CA LEU A 358 -19.68 15.10 -32.89
C LEU A 358 -19.10 15.33 -34.30
N SER A 359 -18.99 16.59 -34.72
CA SER A 359 -18.39 16.98 -36.01
C SER A 359 -16.87 16.81 -36.05
N LYS A 360 -16.20 16.72 -34.89
CA LYS A 360 -14.73 16.59 -34.81
C LYS A 360 -14.30 15.11 -34.88
N PRO A 361 -13.18 14.79 -35.55
CA PRO A 361 -12.61 13.45 -35.47
C PRO A 361 -12.24 13.15 -34.00
N HIS A 362 -12.66 12.00 -33.48
CA HIS A 362 -12.54 11.61 -32.06
C HIS A 362 -13.42 12.39 -31.06
N GLY A 363 -14.42 13.13 -31.54
CA GLY A 363 -15.47 13.71 -30.73
C GLY A 363 -16.48 12.67 -30.25
N THR A 364 -16.94 12.79 -29.01
CA THR A 364 -17.90 11.89 -28.37
C THR A 364 -18.78 12.65 -27.38
N VAL A 365 -19.98 12.13 -27.15
CA VAL A 365 -20.91 12.57 -26.10
C VAL A 365 -21.04 11.43 -25.11
N LYS A 366 -20.71 11.71 -23.84
CA LYS A 366 -20.72 10.72 -22.75
C LYS A 366 -21.53 11.22 -21.57
N ALA A 367 -22.07 10.29 -20.80
CA ALA A 367 -22.82 10.60 -19.60
C ALA A 367 -22.50 9.66 -18.44
N ILE A 368 -22.76 10.16 -17.23
CA ILE A 368 -22.84 9.36 -16.00
C ILE A 368 -24.21 9.53 -15.38
N CYS A 369 -24.75 8.45 -14.81
CA CYS A 369 -25.99 8.47 -14.03
C CYS A 369 -25.66 8.50 -12.53
N ILE A 370 -26.24 9.47 -11.82
CA ILE A 370 -26.12 9.65 -10.38
C ILE A 370 -27.41 9.13 -9.73
N PRO A 371 -27.36 7.97 -9.06
CA PRO A 371 -28.53 7.39 -8.40
C PRO A 371 -29.03 8.28 -7.26
N GLU A 372 -30.35 8.46 -7.15
CA GLU A 372 -31.01 9.32 -6.15
C GLU A 372 -30.50 10.78 -6.12
N GLY A 373 -29.80 11.21 -7.18
CA GLY A 373 -29.15 12.52 -7.24
C GLY A 373 -30.14 13.69 -7.09
N ALA A 374 -31.40 13.53 -7.53
CA ALA A 374 -32.40 14.60 -7.50
C ALA A 374 -32.89 14.91 -6.08
N LYS A 375 -32.83 13.91 -5.18
CA LYS A 375 -33.20 14.02 -3.77
C LYS A 375 -32.08 14.60 -2.92
N TYR A 376 -30.85 14.17 -3.18
CA TYR A 376 -29.70 14.53 -2.35
C TYR A 376 -28.95 15.77 -2.85
N LEU A 377 -28.87 16.05 -4.15
CA LEU A 377 -28.14 17.20 -4.69
C LEU A 377 -29.01 18.45 -4.69
N LYS A 378 -28.45 19.56 -4.19
CA LYS A 378 -29.07 20.89 -4.24
C LYS A 378 -28.54 21.64 -5.44
N ARG A 379 -29.29 22.66 -5.87
CA ARG A 379 -28.92 23.54 -7.00
C ARG A 379 -27.50 24.11 -6.90
N LYS A 380 -27.06 24.48 -5.67
CA LYS A 380 -25.70 24.96 -5.39
C LYS A 380 -24.61 23.92 -5.71
N ASP A 381 -24.87 22.64 -5.44
CA ASP A 381 -23.89 21.58 -5.69
C ASP A 381 -23.75 21.33 -7.18
N ILE A 382 -24.86 21.41 -7.91
CA ILE A 382 -24.90 21.30 -9.37
C ILE A 382 -24.16 22.47 -10.02
N GLU A 383 -24.31 23.69 -9.50
CA GLU A 383 -23.51 24.84 -9.91
C GLU A 383 -22.01 24.64 -9.61
N SER A 384 -21.68 24.02 -8.46
CA SER A 384 -20.30 23.66 -8.12
C SER A 384 -19.71 22.63 -9.10
N ILE A 385 -20.49 21.61 -9.48
CA ILE A 385 -20.11 20.60 -10.49
C ILE A 385 -19.87 21.27 -11.85
N ARG A 386 -20.75 22.19 -12.26
CA ARG A 386 -20.58 22.96 -13.51
C ARG A 386 -19.33 23.83 -13.48
N LYS A 387 -19.08 24.51 -12.37
CA LYS A 387 -17.90 25.34 -12.18
C LYS A 387 -16.62 24.50 -12.19
N PHE A 388 -16.62 23.34 -11.53
CA PHE A 388 -15.47 22.43 -11.52
C PHE A 388 -15.08 21.98 -12.95
N ALA A 389 -16.07 21.62 -13.77
CA ALA A 389 -15.85 21.24 -15.16
C ALA A 389 -15.29 22.39 -16.01
N ALA A 390 -15.81 23.60 -15.83
CA ALA A 390 -15.31 24.79 -16.51
C ALA A 390 -13.87 25.13 -16.08
N ASP A 391 -13.59 25.18 -14.79
CA ASP A 391 -12.30 25.62 -14.24
C ASP A 391 -11.15 24.63 -14.54
N HIS A 392 -11.40 23.32 -14.52
CA HIS A 392 -10.34 22.30 -14.64
C HIS A 392 -10.15 21.75 -16.06
N PHE A 393 -11.19 21.80 -16.90
CA PHE A 393 -11.18 21.15 -18.21
C PHE A 393 -11.68 22.04 -19.35
N ASN A 394 -12.16 23.26 -19.06
CA ASN A 394 -12.81 24.15 -20.04
C ASN A 394 -13.93 23.44 -20.83
N GLN A 395 -14.67 22.55 -20.15
CA GLN A 395 -15.75 21.76 -20.75
C GLN A 395 -17.08 22.06 -20.07
N GLU A 396 -18.15 22.08 -20.86
CA GLU A 396 -19.51 22.24 -20.34
C GLU A 396 -20.08 20.88 -19.91
N ILE A 397 -20.80 20.90 -18.80
CA ILE A 397 -21.55 19.77 -18.26
C ILE A 397 -23.03 20.17 -18.18
N LEU A 398 -23.88 19.30 -18.72
CA LEU A 398 -25.32 19.47 -18.76
C LEU A 398 -25.98 18.51 -17.75
N PRO A 399 -26.54 19.02 -16.64
CA PRO A 399 -27.33 18.21 -15.73
C PRO A 399 -28.76 18.02 -16.27
N VAL A 400 -29.22 16.77 -16.26
CA VAL A 400 -30.58 16.37 -16.59
C VAL A 400 -31.20 15.72 -15.36
N PHE A 401 -32.30 16.29 -14.87
CA PHE A 401 -33.02 15.79 -13.69
C PHE A 401 -34.22 14.95 -14.11
N LEU A 402 -34.32 13.74 -13.56
CA LEU A 402 -35.44 12.82 -13.75
C LEU A 402 -36.35 12.90 -12.52
N ASN A 403 -37.51 13.55 -12.65
CA ASN A 403 -38.49 13.63 -11.56
C ASN A 403 -39.38 12.38 -11.49
N ALA A 404 -40.12 12.21 -10.39
CA ALA A 404 -41.28 11.31 -10.33
C ALA A 404 -42.24 11.65 -11.49
N ASN A 405 -42.63 10.65 -12.30
CA ASN A 405 -43.25 10.75 -13.65
C ASN A 405 -42.28 10.86 -14.84
N ARG A 406 -40.98 10.63 -14.62
CA ARG A 406 -39.90 10.68 -15.63
C ARG A 406 -39.72 12.05 -16.32
N ASN A 407 -40.45 13.10 -15.97
CA ASN A 407 -40.37 14.41 -16.63
C ASN A 407 -39.00 15.07 -16.45
N TRP A 408 -38.42 15.55 -17.57
CA TRP A 408 -37.09 16.14 -17.61
C TRP A 408 -37.16 17.61 -17.23
N ASN A 409 -36.58 17.96 -16.08
CA ASN A 409 -36.41 19.35 -15.69
C ASN A 409 -34.99 19.79 -16.05
N SER A 410 -34.79 20.31 -17.26
CA SER A 410 -33.52 20.94 -17.67
C SER A 410 -33.79 22.07 -18.67
N PRO A 411 -32.99 23.16 -18.67
CA PRO A 411 -33.09 24.22 -19.68
C PRO A 411 -32.87 23.70 -21.12
N VAL A 412 -32.25 22.52 -21.28
CA VAL A 412 -32.02 21.87 -22.57
C VAL A 412 -33.03 20.73 -22.84
N ALA A 413 -33.86 20.36 -21.84
CA ALA A 413 -34.84 19.28 -21.98
C ALA A 413 -35.90 19.57 -23.07
N SER A 414 -36.19 20.84 -23.36
CA SER A 414 -37.10 21.23 -24.45
C SER A 414 -36.54 20.94 -25.85
N PHE A 415 -35.22 20.76 -25.98
CA PHE A 415 -34.53 20.50 -27.24
C PHE A 415 -34.20 19.02 -27.46
N ILE A 416 -34.47 18.17 -26.48
CA ILE A 416 -34.22 16.72 -26.56
C ILE A 416 -35.53 16.04 -26.93
N MET A 417 -35.52 15.30 -28.04
CA MET A 417 -36.72 14.60 -28.52
C MET A 417 -37.16 13.50 -27.55
N GLU A 418 -38.46 13.20 -27.51
CA GLU A 418 -39.01 12.14 -26.66
C GLU A 418 -38.42 10.75 -26.98
N SER A 419 -38.12 10.48 -28.25
CA SER A 419 -37.42 9.27 -28.67
C SER A 419 -36.02 9.15 -28.07
N GLN A 420 -35.27 10.25 -28.03
CA GLN A 420 -33.93 10.31 -27.42
C GLN A 420 -34.01 10.16 -25.90
N ARG A 421 -35.05 10.73 -25.29
CA ARG A 421 -35.32 10.60 -23.86
C ARG A 421 -35.53 9.14 -23.46
N LEU A 422 -36.36 8.40 -24.20
CA LEU A 422 -36.62 6.99 -23.94
C LEU A 422 -35.37 6.12 -24.15
N GLU A 423 -34.59 6.39 -25.20
CA GLU A 423 -33.35 5.65 -25.46
C GLU A 423 -32.29 5.93 -24.39
N LEU A 424 -32.20 7.17 -23.87
CA LEU A 424 -31.29 7.50 -22.77
C LEU A 424 -31.68 6.81 -21.46
N ILE A 425 -32.97 6.75 -21.15
CA ILE A 425 -33.47 6.00 -19.98
C ILE A 425 -33.09 4.52 -20.11
N ARG A 426 -33.18 3.96 -21.32
CA ARG A 426 -32.82 2.56 -21.60
C ARG A 426 -31.31 2.32 -21.53
N LEU A 427 -30.48 3.18 -22.12
CA LEU A 427 -29.03 3.03 -22.16
C LEU A 427 -28.38 3.25 -20.78
N MET A 428 -28.88 4.22 -20.01
CA MET A 428 -28.32 4.58 -18.71
C MET A 428 -28.96 3.81 -17.55
N ASP A 429 -29.99 2.99 -17.83
CA ASP A 429 -30.81 2.27 -16.84
C ASP A 429 -31.28 3.17 -15.68
N THR A 430 -31.73 4.37 -16.00
CA THR A 430 -32.08 5.39 -15.00
C THR A 430 -33.40 5.10 -14.31
N GLN A 431 -33.45 5.32 -13.00
CA GLN A 431 -34.65 5.26 -12.17
C GLN A 431 -35.27 6.64 -11.93
N GLU A 432 -36.40 6.67 -11.23
CA GLU A 432 -36.97 7.93 -10.74
C GLU A 432 -36.02 8.56 -9.70
N GLU A 433 -35.94 9.90 -9.68
CA GLU A 433 -35.06 10.68 -8.80
C GLU A 433 -33.55 10.61 -9.12
N ASP A 434 -33.18 10.04 -10.27
CA ASP A 434 -31.79 10.05 -10.75
C ASP A 434 -31.42 11.38 -11.46
N VAL A 435 -30.12 11.68 -11.49
CA VAL A 435 -29.56 12.81 -12.23
C VAL A 435 -28.53 12.32 -13.22
N VAL A 436 -28.70 12.66 -14.49
CA VAL A 436 -27.74 12.34 -15.54
C VAL A 436 -26.88 13.58 -15.80
N LEU A 437 -25.55 13.42 -15.71
CA LEU A 437 -24.59 14.45 -16.12
C LEU A 437 -24.03 14.10 -17.50
N LEU A 438 -24.22 14.99 -18.46
CA LEU A 438 -23.82 14.81 -19.85
C LEU A 438 -22.72 15.81 -20.22
N THR A 439 -21.65 15.33 -20.86
CA THR A 439 -20.62 16.18 -21.46
C THR A 439 -20.33 15.76 -22.91
N ALA A 440 -19.80 16.69 -23.70
CA ALA A 440 -19.40 16.46 -25.07
C ALA A 440 -18.02 17.06 -25.36
N GLY A 441 -17.22 16.36 -26.15
CA GLY A 441 -15.90 16.82 -26.56
C GLY A 441 -14.97 15.70 -27.02
N GLU A 442 -13.67 15.93 -26.91
CA GLU A 442 -12.65 14.93 -27.21
C GLU A 442 -12.73 13.74 -26.24
N HIS A 443 -12.63 12.51 -26.76
CA HIS A 443 -12.79 11.28 -25.98
C HIS A 443 -12.02 11.24 -24.66
N ASN A 444 -10.70 11.51 -24.69
CA ASN A 444 -9.87 11.44 -23.50
C ASN A 444 -10.23 12.50 -22.46
N LYS A 445 -10.56 13.72 -22.91
CA LYS A 445 -10.95 14.83 -22.02
C LYS A 445 -12.31 14.57 -21.38
N ALA A 446 -13.29 14.13 -22.18
CA ALA A 446 -14.62 13.78 -21.68
C ALA A 446 -14.57 12.65 -20.64
N CYS A 447 -13.78 11.59 -20.91
CA CYS A 447 -13.60 10.49 -19.95
C CYS A 447 -12.91 10.98 -18.67
N SER A 448 -11.82 11.74 -18.79
CA SER A 448 -11.08 12.26 -17.62
C SER A 448 -11.95 13.19 -16.77
N LEU A 449 -12.76 14.05 -17.39
CA LEU A 449 -13.71 14.93 -16.71
C LEU A 449 -14.76 14.12 -15.95
N LEU A 450 -15.46 13.22 -16.63
CA LEU A 450 -16.52 12.42 -16.02
C LEU A 450 -15.98 11.48 -14.94
N GLY A 451 -14.77 10.95 -15.11
CA GLY A 451 -14.10 10.12 -14.09
C GLY A 451 -13.81 10.89 -12.80
N LYS A 452 -13.36 12.16 -12.89
CA LYS A 452 -13.20 13.02 -11.71
C LYS A 452 -14.54 13.43 -11.12
N LEU A 453 -15.51 13.83 -11.95
CA LEU A 453 -16.85 14.20 -11.50
C LEU A 453 -17.56 13.05 -10.80
N ARG A 454 -17.34 11.81 -11.23
CA ARG A 454 -17.85 10.60 -10.57
C ARG A 454 -17.38 10.52 -9.11
N LEU A 455 -16.11 10.79 -8.83
CA LEU A 455 -15.56 10.79 -7.46
C LEU A 455 -16.11 11.95 -6.63
N GLU A 456 -16.15 13.16 -7.20
CA GLU A 456 -16.71 14.35 -6.54
C GLU A 456 -18.20 14.17 -6.20
N CYS A 457 -18.97 13.54 -7.10
CA CYS A 457 -20.38 13.24 -6.85
C CYS A 457 -20.54 12.20 -5.74
N ALA A 458 -19.68 11.18 -5.69
CA ALA A 458 -19.68 10.21 -4.59
C ALA A 458 -19.38 10.88 -3.24
N ASP A 459 -18.36 11.76 -3.19
CA ASP A 459 -18.02 12.53 -1.98
C ASP A 459 -19.21 13.40 -1.52
N LEU A 460 -19.85 14.12 -2.46
CA LEU A 460 -21.01 14.96 -2.16
C LEU A 460 -22.21 14.17 -1.63
N LEU A 461 -22.53 13.03 -2.22
CA LEU A 461 -23.64 12.18 -1.78
C LEU A 461 -23.37 11.58 -0.40
N GLU A 462 -22.13 11.18 -0.12
CA GLU A 462 -21.73 10.65 1.18
C GLU A 462 -21.81 11.70 2.29
N THR A 463 -21.44 12.97 2.02
CA THR A 463 -21.62 14.05 3.00
C THR A 463 -23.08 14.29 3.38
N ARG A 464 -24.04 13.79 2.59
CA ARG A 464 -25.48 13.93 2.81
C ARG A 464 -26.15 12.67 3.33
N GLY A 465 -25.36 11.65 3.67
CA GLY A 465 -25.83 10.45 4.35
C GLY A 465 -26.15 9.27 3.43
N MET A 466 -25.86 9.35 2.13
CA MET A 466 -25.91 8.19 1.24
C MET A 466 -24.56 7.46 1.27
N VAL A 467 -24.51 6.24 1.79
CA VAL A 467 -23.27 5.44 1.79
C VAL A 467 -23.13 4.73 0.44
N LEU A 468 -22.29 5.28 -0.43
CA LEU A 468 -21.96 4.68 -1.73
C LEU A 468 -20.73 3.76 -1.65
N ARG A 469 -19.67 4.24 -1.00
CA ARG A 469 -18.43 3.47 -0.81
C ARG A 469 -18.40 2.91 0.60
N ASP A 470 -18.75 1.64 0.74
CA ASP A 470 -18.58 0.95 2.02
C ASP A 470 -17.07 0.84 2.37
N PRO A 471 -16.61 1.39 3.51
CA PRO A 471 -15.23 1.25 3.95
C PRO A 471 -14.84 -0.17 4.38
N THR A 472 -15.82 -1.04 4.65
CA THR A 472 -15.59 -2.44 5.04
C THR A 472 -15.30 -3.33 3.84
N LEU A 473 -15.84 -2.98 2.67
CA LEU A 473 -15.65 -3.71 1.43
C LEU A 473 -14.32 -3.34 0.74
N PHE A 474 -13.60 -4.36 0.32
CA PHE A 474 -12.37 -4.26 -0.46
C PHE A 474 -12.61 -4.78 -1.87
N SER A 475 -12.51 -3.90 -2.87
CA SER A 475 -12.68 -4.25 -4.27
C SER A 475 -11.34 -4.18 -4.99
N PHE A 476 -10.81 -5.35 -5.31
CA PHE A 476 -9.60 -5.52 -6.11
C PHE A 476 -9.93 -5.55 -7.60
N LEU A 477 -9.04 -5.02 -8.42
CA LEU A 477 -9.16 -5.02 -9.87
C LEU A 477 -7.78 -5.06 -10.52
N TRP A 478 -7.59 -5.95 -11.49
CA TRP A 478 -6.46 -5.89 -12.41
C TRP A 478 -6.77 -4.97 -13.58
N VAL A 479 -5.85 -4.07 -13.88
CA VAL A 479 -5.85 -3.29 -15.12
C VAL A 479 -4.70 -3.80 -15.98
N VAL A 480 -5.00 -4.16 -17.23
CA VAL A 480 -4.04 -4.79 -18.16
C VAL A 480 -4.03 -4.06 -19.51
N ASP A 481 -3.18 -4.48 -20.45
CA ASP A 481 -3.16 -3.95 -21.83
C ASP A 481 -2.88 -2.44 -21.91
N PHE A 482 -1.99 -1.95 -21.04
CA PHE A 482 -1.54 -0.56 -21.10
C PHE A 482 -0.80 -0.25 -22.41
N PRO A 483 -0.84 1.00 -22.90
CA PRO A 483 0.00 1.42 -24.01
C PRO A 483 1.49 1.25 -23.66
N LEU A 484 2.31 0.85 -24.62
CA LEU A 484 3.75 0.70 -24.40
C LEU A 484 4.47 2.06 -24.39
N PHE A 485 4.01 2.98 -25.25
CA PHE A 485 4.59 4.31 -25.40
C PHE A 485 3.53 5.40 -25.29
N LEU A 486 3.93 6.53 -24.72
CA LEU A 486 3.18 7.78 -24.72
C LEU A 486 3.95 8.85 -25.51
N PRO A 487 3.26 9.81 -26.13
CA PRO A 487 3.93 10.98 -26.70
C PRO A 487 4.45 11.89 -25.59
N LYS A 488 5.67 12.42 -25.72
CA LYS A 488 6.20 13.41 -24.76
C LYS A 488 5.35 14.67 -24.75
N GLU A 489 5.15 15.25 -23.56
CA GLU A 489 4.40 16.51 -23.39
C GLU A 489 5.04 17.67 -24.18
N GLU A 490 6.38 17.77 -24.16
CA GLU A 490 7.11 18.84 -24.85
C GLU A 490 7.12 18.68 -26.38
N ASN A 491 7.16 17.44 -26.87
CA ASN A 491 7.23 17.16 -28.30
C ASN A 491 6.46 15.87 -28.66
N PRO A 492 5.21 15.98 -29.16
CA PRO A 492 4.35 14.82 -29.48
C PRO A 492 4.87 13.89 -30.60
N ARG A 493 5.95 14.28 -31.28
CA ARG A 493 6.65 13.43 -32.26
C ARG A 493 7.62 12.47 -31.59
N GLU A 494 8.08 12.77 -30.38
CA GLU A 494 8.92 11.88 -29.58
C GLU A 494 8.07 11.03 -28.66
N LEU A 495 8.56 9.82 -28.42
CA LEU A 495 7.92 8.86 -27.54
C LEU A 495 8.67 8.81 -26.21
N GLU A 496 7.93 8.52 -25.15
CA GLU A 496 8.41 8.10 -23.85
C GLU A 496 7.78 6.76 -23.49
N SER A 497 8.45 5.99 -22.64
CA SER A 497 7.87 4.76 -22.10
C SER A 497 6.69 5.11 -21.19
N ALA A 498 5.55 4.44 -21.36
CA ALA A 498 4.40 4.66 -20.49
C ALA A 498 4.69 4.31 -19.01
N HIS A 499 5.53 3.29 -18.81
CA HIS A 499 5.96 2.83 -17.48
C HIS A 499 7.48 2.71 -17.45
N HIS A 500 8.02 1.49 -17.61
CA HIS A 500 9.46 1.25 -17.64
C HIS A 500 9.94 0.91 -19.07
N PRO A 501 11.11 1.42 -19.52
CA PRO A 501 11.71 1.08 -20.82
C PRO A 501 11.99 -0.42 -21.10
N PHE A 502 11.91 -1.30 -20.10
CA PHE A 502 12.21 -2.73 -20.22
C PHE A 502 10.93 -3.59 -20.32
N THR A 503 9.78 -2.95 -20.47
CA THR A 503 8.48 -3.61 -20.51
C THR A 503 8.29 -4.34 -21.83
N ALA A 504 7.88 -5.61 -21.77
CA ALA A 504 7.61 -6.40 -22.96
C ALA A 504 6.38 -5.86 -23.72
N PRO A 505 6.45 -5.75 -25.06
CA PRO A 505 5.27 -5.51 -25.89
C PRO A 505 4.32 -6.71 -25.79
N HIS A 506 3.04 -6.48 -26.00
CA HIS A 506 2.08 -7.58 -26.16
C HIS A 506 2.51 -8.43 -27.39
N PRO A 507 2.54 -9.78 -27.32
CA PRO A 507 3.07 -10.63 -28.40
C PRO A 507 2.43 -10.37 -29.77
N SER A 508 1.12 -10.09 -29.80
CA SER A 508 0.38 -9.76 -31.03
C SER A 508 0.79 -8.42 -31.66
N ASP A 509 1.39 -7.52 -30.89
CA ASP A 509 1.61 -6.12 -31.25
C ASP A 509 3.10 -5.85 -31.57
N ILE A 510 3.97 -6.86 -31.54
CA ILE A 510 5.42 -6.72 -31.82
C ILE A 510 5.66 -6.06 -33.19
N HIS A 511 4.88 -6.44 -34.20
CA HIS A 511 4.99 -5.86 -35.55
C HIS A 511 4.66 -4.35 -35.58
N LEU A 512 3.81 -3.87 -34.68
CA LEU A 512 3.43 -2.45 -34.58
C LEU A 512 4.58 -1.58 -34.10
N LEU A 513 5.60 -2.15 -33.44
CA LEU A 513 6.79 -1.39 -33.01
C LEU A 513 7.53 -0.76 -34.20
N TYR A 514 7.51 -1.41 -35.36
CA TYR A 514 8.20 -0.97 -36.57
C TYR A 514 7.34 -0.08 -37.48
N THR A 515 6.01 -0.16 -37.34
CA THR A 515 5.06 0.55 -38.22
C THR A 515 4.37 1.72 -37.49
N GLU A 516 3.65 1.43 -36.40
CA GLU A 516 2.83 2.37 -35.65
C GLU A 516 3.03 2.17 -34.14
N PRO A 517 4.19 2.59 -33.57
CA PRO A 517 4.56 2.25 -32.19
C PRO A 517 3.58 2.80 -31.14
N LYS A 518 2.83 3.85 -31.47
CA LYS A 518 1.82 4.46 -30.58
C LYS A 518 0.62 3.54 -30.30
N LYS A 519 0.38 2.52 -31.14
CA LYS A 519 -0.73 1.56 -30.97
C LYS A 519 -0.30 0.27 -30.29
N ALA A 520 1.00 0.07 -30.07
CA ALA A 520 1.50 -1.14 -29.44
C ALA A 520 1.11 -1.17 -27.95
N ARG A 521 0.45 -2.25 -27.53
CA ARG A 521 0.19 -2.52 -26.11
C ARG A 521 1.38 -3.18 -25.45
N SER A 522 1.40 -3.12 -24.13
CA SER A 522 2.41 -3.71 -23.27
C SER A 522 1.84 -4.86 -22.44
N GLN A 523 2.71 -5.76 -21.97
CA GLN A 523 2.39 -6.73 -20.92
C GLN A 523 2.60 -6.12 -19.53
N HIS A 524 2.13 -4.89 -19.35
CA HIS A 524 2.09 -4.20 -18.06
C HIS A 524 0.73 -4.42 -17.41
N TYR A 525 0.74 -4.51 -16.09
CA TYR A 525 -0.45 -4.74 -15.30
C TYR A 525 -0.34 -4.03 -13.95
N ASP A 526 -1.45 -3.41 -13.56
CA ASP A 526 -1.60 -2.73 -12.28
C ASP A 526 -2.67 -3.41 -11.45
N LEU A 527 -2.41 -3.52 -10.15
CA LEU A 527 -3.38 -3.95 -9.16
C LEU A 527 -3.95 -2.72 -8.46
N VAL A 528 -5.26 -2.55 -8.59
CA VAL A 528 -6.03 -1.45 -8.02
C VAL A 528 -6.87 -1.99 -6.87
N LEU A 529 -6.91 -1.26 -5.76
CA LEU A 529 -7.77 -1.51 -4.61
C LEU A 529 -8.50 -0.22 -4.24
N ASN A 530 -9.83 -0.23 -4.28
CA ASN A 530 -10.67 0.91 -3.88
C ASN A 530 -10.24 2.24 -4.53
N GLY A 531 -9.95 2.21 -5.84
CA GLY A 531 -9.51 3.39 -6.60
C GLY A 531 -8.06 3.82 -6.40
N ASN A 532 -7.26 3.00 -5.72
CA ASN A 532 -5.85 3.26 -5.47
C ASN A 532 -5.00 2.16 -6.08
N GLU A 533 -3.98 2.53 -6.86
CA GLU A 533 -2.95 1.61 -7.35
C GLU A 533 -2.12 1.12 -6.16
N ILE A 534 -2.21 -0.17 -5.83
CA ILE A 534 -1.47 -0.80 -4.73
C ILE A 534 -0.23 -1.55 -5.19
N GLY A 535 -0.10 -1.81 -6.48
CA GLY A 535 1.12 -2.29 -7.09
C GLY A 535 1.01 -2.36 -8.59
N GLY A 536 2.17 -2.49 -9.22
CA GLY A 536 2.31 -2.48 -10.67
C GLY A 536 3.51 -3.30 -11.09
N GLY A 537 3.42 -3.89 -12.28
CA GLY A 537 4.39 -4.86 -12.76
C GLY A 537 4.36 -5.03 -14.27
N SER A 538 5.38 -5.66 -14.82
CA SER A 538 5.34 -6.07 -16.21
C SER A 538 6.21 -7.29 -16.47
N ILE A 539 5.87 -8.00 -17.54
CA ILE A 539 6.82 -8.91 -18.19
C ILE A 539 7.95 -8.08 -18.78
N ARG A 540 9.18 -8.58 -18.65
CA ARG A 540 10.38 -7.89 -19.10
C ARG A 540 10.84 -8.40 -20.46
N ILE A 541 11.44 -7.50 -21.23
CA ILE A 541 12.15 -7.85 -22.44
C ILE A 541 13.42 -8.59 -22.05
N HIS A 542 13.51 -9.87 -22.44
CA HIS A 542 14.71 -10.68 -22.25
C HIS A 542 15.63 -10.66 -23.49
N ASN A 543 15.11 -10.26 -24.66
CA ASN A 543 15.88 -10.18 -25.90
C ASN A 543 16.61 -8.84 -26.03
N ALA A 544 17.94 -8.87 -26.03
CA ALA A 544 18.78 -7.68 -26.08
C ALA A 544 18.68 -6.91 -27.41
N GLU A 545 18.44 -7.57 -28.55
CA GLU A 545 18.26 -6.92 -29.84
C GLU A 545 17.00 -6.05 -29.85
N LEU A 546 15.88 -6.61 -29.37
CA LEU A 546 14.63 -5.87 -29.21
C LEU A 546 14.79 -4.69 -28.24
N GLN A 547 15.48 -4.91 -27.11
CA GLN A 547 15.72 -3.86 -26.14
C GLN A 547 16.57 -2.71 -26.70
N ARG A 548 17.61 -3.02 -27.50
CA ARG A 548 18.43 -2.02 -28.19
C ARG A 548 17.61 -1.20 -29.17
N TYR A 549 16.74 -1.85 -29.94
CA TYR A 549 15.85 -1.16 -30.87
C TYR A 549 14.93 -0.16 -30.16
N ILE A 550 14.32 -0.57 -29.04
CA ILE A 550 13.46 0.31 -28.24
C ILE A 550 14.24 1.50 -27.66
N LEU A 551 15.38 1.26 -27.03
CA LEU A 551 16.16 2.34 -26.40
C LEU A 551 16.75 3.30 -27.44
N ALA A 552 17.42 2.78 -28.47
CA ALA A 552 18.16 3.60 -29.42
C ALA A 552 17.26 4.25 -30.48
N THR A 553 16.26 3.53 -30.99
CA THR A 553 15.44 3.98 -32.13
C THR A 553 14.15 4.65 -31.67
N LEU A 554 13.41 4.06 -30.73
CA LEU A 554 12.12 4.60 -30.29
C LEU A 554 12.26 5.69 -29.24
N LEU A 555 13.00 5.42 -28.16
CA LEU A 555 13.15 6.33 -27.03
C LEU A 555 14.31 7.33 -27.19
N LYS A 556 15.27 7.03 -28.06
CA LYS A 556 16.51 7.81 -28.29
C LYS A 556 17.31 8.06 -27.01
N GLU A 557 17.34 7.07 -26.12
CA GLU A 557 18.06 7.13 -24.85
C GLU A 557 19.53 6.71 -25.00
N ASP A 558 20.41 7.19 -24.10
CA ASP A 558 21.82 6.79 -24.10
C ASP A 558 22.01 5.37 -23.58
N VAL A 559 22.20 4.47 -24.54
CA VAL A 559 22.49 3.04 -24.34
C VAL A 559 23.69 2.80 -23.41
N LYS A 560 24.65 3.73 -23.34
CA LYS A 560 25.86 3.57 -22.49
C LYS A 560 25.52 3.43 -21.01
N MET A 561 24.48 4.12 -20.55
CA MET A 561 24.04 4.09 -19.14
C MET A 561 23.52 2.72 -18.70
N LEU A 562 23.02 1.92 -19.65
CA LEU A 562 22.39 0.61 -19.42
C LEU A 562 23.18 -0.52 -20.08
N SER A 563 24.41 -0.25 -20.51
CA SER A 563 25.28 -1.21 -21.21
C SER A 563 25.52 -2.49 -20.40
N HIS A 564 25.67 -2.39 -19.09
CA HIS A 564 25.82 -3.55 -18.20
C HIS A 564 24.60 -4.46 -18.22
N LEU A 565 23.40 -3.89 -18.28
CA LEU A 565 22.15 -4.64 -18.32
C LEU A 565 21.94 -5.28 -19.70
N LEU A 566 22.19 -4.54 -20.78
CA LEU A 566 22.09 -5.06 -22.14
C LEU A 566 23.07 -6.21 -22.39
N GLN A 567 24.29 -6.10 -21.85
CA GLN A 567 25.27 -7.17 -21.92
C GLN A 567 24.81 -8.39 -21.11
N ALA A 568 24.18 -8.20 -19.95
CA ALA A 568 23.61 -9.30 -19.19
C ALA A 568 22.47 -10.02 -19.96
N LEU A 569 21.66 -9.27 -20.72
CA LEU A 569 20.64 -9.87 -21.59
C LEU A 569 21.25 -10.76 -22.69
N ASP A 570 22.37 -10.37 -23.30
CA ASP A 570 23.05 -11.18 -24.33
C ASP A 570 23.61 -12.51 -23.79
N TYR A 571 23.90 -12.60 -22.49
CA TYR A 571 24.43 -13.82 -21.86
C TYR A 571 23.37 -14.85 -21.49
N GLY A 572 22.20 -14.79 -22.15
CA GLY A 572 21.14 -15.79 -22.00
C GLY A 572 20.17 -15.46 -20.86
N ALA A 573 19.64 -14.24 -20.83
CA ALA A 573 18.57 -13.89 -19.90
C ALA A 573 17.30 -14.74 -20.16
N PRO A 574 16.73 -15.38 -19.13
CA PRO A 574 15.47 -16.10 -19.29
C PRO A 574 14.31 -15.12 -19.51
N PRO A 575 13.18 -15.55 -20.11
CA PRO A 575 11.93 -14.82 -20.00
C PRO A 575 11.61 -14.61 -18.52
N HIS A 576 11.34 -13.37 -18.12
CA HIS A 576 11.09 -13.04 -16.72
C HIS A 576 10.08 -11.90 -16.61
N GLY A 577 9.41 -11.82 -15.47
CA GLY A 577 8.44 -10.80 -15.16
C GLY A 577 8.32 -10.60 -13.66
N GLY A 578 7.76 -9.47 -13.26
CA GLY A 578 7.58 -9.21 -11.84
C GLY A 578 6.61 -8.09 -11.54
N ILE A 579 6.47 -7.82 -10.26
CA ILE A 579 5.53 -6.85 -9.72
C ILE A 579 6.09 -6.26 -8.43
N ALA A 580 5.81 -4.98 -8.21
CA ALA A 580 6.11 -4.31 -6.95
C ALA A 580 4.80 -3.87 -6.28
N LEU A 581 4.58 -4.31 -5.04
CA LEU A 581 3.46 -3.87 -4.21
C LEU A 581 3.92 -2.71 -3.30
N GLY A 582 3.20 -1.59 -3.34
CA GLY A 582 3.38 -0.47 -2.43
C GLY A 582 2.84 -0.81 -1.04
N LEU A 583 3.71 -1.35 -0.18
CA LEU A 583 3.32 -1.85 1.14
C LEU A 583 2.66 -0.77 2.01
N ASP A 584 3.22 0.44 2.01
CA ASP A 584 2.68 1.54 2.82
C ASP A 584 1.25 1.90 2.42
N ARG A 585 0.95 1.88 1.11
CA ARG A 585 -0.39 2.19 0.59
C ARG A 585 -1.36 1.04 0.86
N LEU A 586 -0.93 -0.21 0.64
CA LEU A 586 -1.74 -1.39 0.94
C LEU A 586 -2.16 -1.43 2.42
N ILE A 587 -1.23 -1.25 3.35
CA ILE A 587 -1.55 -1.23 4.78
C ILE A 587 -2.44 -0.05 5.12
N CYS A 588 -2.22 1.14 4.54
CA CYS A 588 -3.07 2.31 4.77
C CYS A 588 -4.53 2.07 4.39
N LEU A 589 -4.77 1.40 3.25
CA LEU A 589 -6.12 1.05 2.80
C LEU A 589 -6.76 0.01 3.73
N VAL A 590 -6.02 -1.04 4.10
CA VAL A 590 -6.50 -2.12 4.98
C VAL A 590 -6.84 -1.60 6.39
N THR A 591 -6.05 -0.67 6.92
CA THR A 591 -6.32 -0.04 8.22
C THR A 591 -7.36 1.08 8.15
N GLY A 592 -7.80 1.49 6.95
CA GLY A 592 -8.70 2.63 6.75
C GLY A 592 -8.08 3.95 7.26
N SER A 593 -6.76 4.07 7.22
CA SER A 593 -6.06 5.26 7.71
C SER A 593 -6.15 6.41 6.72
N PRO A 594 -6.23 7.67 7.19
CA PRO A 594 -6.37 8.85 6.32
C PRO A 594 -5.10 9.19 5.54
N SER A 595 -3.93 8.71 5.98
CA SER A 595 -2.64 8.92 5.31
C SER A 595 -1.70 7.75 5.58
N ILE A 596 -0.80 7.49 4.64
CA ILE A 596 0.26 6.48 4.79
C ILE A 596 1.19 6.78 5.98
N ARG A 597 1.21 8.03 6.47
CA ARG A 597 1.97 8.41 7.68
C ARG A 597 1.50 7.67 8.92
N ASP A 598 0.24 7.26 8.98
CA ASP A 598 -0.32 6.54 10.11
C ASP A 598 0.03 5.03 10.12
N VAL A 599 0.67 4.54 9.06
CA VAL A 599 1.16 3.14 8.97
C VAL A 599 2.68 3.05 8.91
N ILE A 600 3.37 4.18 9.06
CA ILE A 600 4.82 4.29 9.15
C ILE A 600 5.19 4.74 10.57
N ALA A 601 6.19 4.11 11.17
CA ALA A 601 6.59 4.41 12.55
C ALA A 601 7.04 5.87 12.72
N PHE A 602 7.97 6.32 11.86
CA PHE A 602 8.54 7.67 11.86
C PHE A 602 8.46 8.27 10.45
N PRO A 603 7.29 8.79 10.05
CA PRO A 603 7.10 9.37 8.71
C PRO A 603 7.65 10.80 8.63
N LYS A 604 7.91 11.27 7.40
CA LYS A 604 8.22 12.68 7.15
C LYS A 604 6.95 13.51 6.97
N SER A 605 7.04 14.80 7.29
CA SER A 605 6.00 15.79 7.03
C SER A 605 5.78 16.03 5.54
N PHE A 606 4.78 16.83 5.17
CA PHE A 606 4.50 17.23 3.78
C PHE A 606 5.69 17.93 3.07
N ARG A 607 6.65 18.50 3.82
CA ARG A 607 7.87 19.08 3.24
C ARG A 607 9.04 18.10 3.14
N GLY A 608 8.82 16.82 3.45
CA GLY A 608 9.88 15.82 3.54
C GLY A 608 10.73 15.91 4.81
N HIS A 609 10.38 16.78 5.76
CA HIS A 609 11.13 16.98 6.99
C HIS A 609 10.63 16.05 8.11
N ASP A 610 11.55 15.52 8.92
CA ASP A 610 11.26 14.88 10.20
C ASP A 610 11.13 15.96 11.29
N LEU A 611 9.91 16.16 11.78
CA LEU A 611 9.62 17.16 12.83
C LEU A 611 10.09 16.72 14.22
N MET A 612 10.40 15.43 14.42
CA MET A 612 10.86 14.90 15.70
C MET A 612 12.36 15.15 15.87
N SER A 613 13.15 14.78 14.87
CA SER A 613 14.61 14.92 14.90
C SER A 613 15.11 16.24 14.29
N ASN A 614 14.21 17.05 13.72
CA ASN A 614 14.54 18.25 12.96
C ASN A 614 15.47 17.98 11.76
N ALA A 615 15.19 16.90 11.01
CA ALA A 615 15.92 16.56 9.79
C ALA A 615 15.16 17.03 8.53
N PRO A 616 15.84 17.50 7.47
CA PRO A 616 17.30 17.65 7.32
C PRO A 616 17.87 18.81 8.16
N ASP A 617 19.17 18.74 8.46
CA ASP A 617 19.91 19.75 9.23
C ASP A 617 21.19 20.20 8.50
N SER A 618 21.76 21.33 8.94
CA SER A 618 23.02 21.87 8.43
C SER A 618 24.23 21.09 8.96
N ILE A 619 25.20 20.84 8.07
CA ILE A 619 26.42 20.09 8.40
C ILE A 619 27.62 21.06 8.46
N PRO A 620 28.51 20.96 9.47
CA PRO A 620 29.74 21.77 9.53
C PRO A 620 30.65 21.56 8.32
N SER A 621 31.38 22.60 7.92
CA SER A 621 32.26 22.57 6.75
C SER A 621 33.38 21.52 6.84
N GLU A 622 33.84 21.18 8.04
CA GLU A 622 34.84 20.13 8.28
C GLU A 622 34.36 18.74 7.84
N GLU A 623 33.06 18.44 7.98
CA GLU A 623 32.49 17.17 7.53
C GLU A 623 32.26 17.12 6.01
N LEU A 624 32.16 18.28 5.35
CA LEU A 624 32.04 18.36 3.89
C LEU A 624 33.39 18.19 3.17
N LYS A 625 34.51 18.54 3.81
CA LYS A 625 35.86 18.49 3.21
C LYS A 625 36.23 17.10 2.65
N PRO A 626 36.01 15.97 3.37
CA PRO A 626 36.34 14.64 2.86
C PRO A 626 35.54 14.21 1.62
N TYR A 627 34.43 14.88 1.34
CA TYR A 627 33.57 14.61 0.18
C TYR A 627 33.80 15.58 -0.97
N HIS A 628 34.71 16.55 -0.80
CA HIS A 628 35.07 17.54 -1.84
C HIS A 628 33.89 18.38 -2.33
N ILE A 629 32.89 18.62 -1.47
CA ILE A 629 31.68 19.41 -1.79
C ILE A 629 31.65 20.73 -1.02
N ARG A 630 30.94 21.72 -1.57
CA ARG A 630 30.66 23.02 -0.94
C ARG A 630 29.22 23.39 -1.22
N VAL A 631 28.52 23.91 -0.22
CA VAL A 631 27.15 24.40 -0.39
C VAL A 631 27.20 25.70 -1.19
N SER A 632 26.52 25.71 -2.33
CA SER A 632 26.22 26.94 -3.06
C SER A 632 24.85 27.44 -2.59
N TRP A 633 24.83 28.60 -1.96
CA TRP A 633 23.58 29.24 -1.59
C TRP A 633 22.93 29.84 -2.84
N PRO A 634 21.62 29.63 -3.07
CA PRO A 634 20.94 30.30 -4.16
C PRO A 634 21.12 31.81 -3.98
N THR A 635 21.68 32.48 -4.98
CA THR A 635 21.73 33.94 -5.02
C THR A 635 20.30 34.46 -5.08
N ASP A 636 19.99 35.51 -4.32
CA ASP A 636 18.68 36.19 -4.32
C ASP A 636 18.36 36.76 -5.71
N SER A 637 17.91 35.93 -6.64
CA SER A 637 17.39 36.36 -7.93
C SER A 637 15.93 36.80 -7.76
N LYS A 638 15.71 37.85 -6.96
CA LYS A 638 14.47 38.67 -6.92
C LYS A 638 14.72 40.09 -6.35
N ALA A 639 15.88 40.67 -6.64
CA ALA A 639 16.15 42.11 -6.47
C ALA A 639 16.38 42.84 -7.82
N GLU A 640 15.95 42.27 -8.95
CA GLU A 640 15.85 42.96 -10.25
C GLU A 640 14.39 43.16 -10.64
N ARG A 641 13.66 43.94 -9.84
CA ARG A 641 12.52 44.77 -10.29
C ARG A 641 12.41 45.98 -9.37
N ALA A 642 13.40 46.86 -9.48
CA ALA A 642 13.28 48.26 -9.12
C ALA A 642 13.73 49.07 -10.34
N HIS A 643 12.76 49.39 -11.20
CA HIS A 643 12.59 50.68 -11.87
C HIS A 643 11.24 50.73 -12.56
#